data_AF-A0A2S6NCQ5-F1
#
_entry.id   AF-A0A2S6NCQ5-F1
#
_cell.length_a   1.000
_cell.length_b   1.000
_cell.length_c   1.000
_cell.angle_alpha   90.00
_cell.angle_beta   90.00
_cell.angle_gamma   90.00
#
_symmetry.space_group_name_H-M   'P 1'
#
loop_
_entity.id
_entity.type
_entity.pdbx_description
1 polymer ?
#
loop_
_entity_poly.entity_id
_entity_poly.type
_entity_poly.pdbx_seq_one_letter_code
_entity_poly.pdbx_strand_id
1 'polypeptide(L)'
;MCARACELIAMQLQFSPAGGCGPRPAQSPELNRVRVAALVRQMPLLALVIAGNTLALAAMALHSAPLPLTLSAPVALLAICGLMAFDWLRIAGRVIGEEEAGRILRRVNTASTALSMVYIVWVTALYVHADAAQRNALIHAVALTGMFAIFALAQLPKTALLIGGMSLPGFAWLLMTAGDSTSILAGVNIFIVLLSLFMSVSGSSRDFDDMVAARAQASQLAKDKSQLAKDKSQLADEKSQLAEDMSRLADEKSRLAEDNERLANTDSLTRLANRRAFFADISREIDTGDPVLMGIVDLDGFKPVNDLYGHALGDKVLCECAERLRLFGQEGATIARLGGDEFGVFLSGRMTDSDILAFGARICAALKAPVRIGDAHATISSSIGFARFPEDARDAQHLYERADFALYYAKQNRRGEAVLFTADHETNMRMNARIEQCLRRANLEEEIQLEFQPLFDVADQSIVSFEALARWKSPELGAVSPTQFVPVAERSEIIHALTRTVLRKALKAAKAWPESLGVSVNLSVRDLLSPRALTQIVAIIEASEIDTARIDIEVTETSLLTDFEKAEAALTMLKRLGVKISLDDFGTGYSSLSYVHRLPVDKIKIDRSFIQEIHGSGVARDIVKSMIGLIGNLNLHCVTEGVETSEQFDLLRKFGCNVVQGFLFSRPIPQDDVARFIAEAKTKPRLLSRAG
;
A
#
# COMPACT_ATOMS: atom_id res chain seq x y z
N MET A 1 -47.87 24.33 48.43
CA MET A 1 -46.76 23.61 49.11
C MET A 1 -47.08 22.14 49.40
N CYS A 2 -48.32 21.71 49.65
CA CYS A 2 -48.65 20.27 49.76
C CYS A 2 -48.53 19.48 48.44
N ALA A 3 -48.84 20.07 47.28
CA ALA A 3 -48.80 19.34 46.00
C ALA A 3 -47.36 19.00 45.53
N ARG A 4 -46.38 19.88 45.81
CA ARG A 4 -44.95 19.66 45.49
C ARG A 4 -44.24 18.69 46.46
N ALA A 5 -44.79 18.48 47.66
CA ALA A 5 -44.29 17.46 48.59
C ALA A 5 -44.74 16.04 48.19
N CYS A 6 -45.91 15.90 47.57
CA CYS A 6 -46.39 14.61 47.05
C CYS A 6 -45.61 14.15 45.80
N GLU A 7 -45.19 15.05 44.91
CA GLU A 7 -44.39 14.69 43.73
C GLU A 7 -42.94 14.32 44.08
N LEU A 8 -42.35 14.92 45.12
CA LEU A 8 -40.99 14.60 45.58
C LEU A 8 -40.89 13.27 46.36
N ILE A 9 -41.97 12.83 47.01
CA ILE A 9 -42.04 11.50 47.67
C ILE A 9 -42.33 10.38 46.65
N ALA A 10 -43.10 10.68 45.59
CA ALA A 10 -43.39 9.72 44.53
C ALA A 10 -42.16 9.41 43.63
N MET A 11 -41.15 10.28 43.60
CA MET A 11 -39.97 10.14 42.75
C MET A 11 -38.78 9.42 43.43
N GLN A 12 -38.83 9.22 44.76
CA GLN A 12 -37.81 8.45 45.52
C GLN A 12 -38.20 7.00 45.84
N LEU A 13 -39.40 6.56 45.46
CA LEU A 13 -39.89 5.19 45.68
C LEU A 13 -40.00 4.37 44.39
N GLN A 14 -39.02 4.49 43.49
CA GLN A 14 -38.77 3.46 42.47
C GLN A 14 -38.11 2.24 43.13
N PHE A 15 -38.89 1.50 43.92
CA PHE A 15 -38.59 0.11 44.19
C PHE A 15 -38.85 -0.70 42.92
N SER A 16 -37.82 -1.44 42.51
CA SER A 16 -37.82 -2.50 41.50
C SER A 16 -39.13 -3.33 41.51
N PRO A 17 -39.60 -3.84 40.35
CA PRO A 17 -40.68 -4.81 40.32
C PRO A 17 -40.15 -6.13 40.90
N ALA A 18 -40.17 -6.25 42.21
CA ALA A 18 -39.94 -7.50 42.89
C ALA A 18 -41.12 -8.43 42.57
N GLY A 19 -40.80 -9.52 41.87
CA GLY A 19 -41.19 -10.87 42.25
C GLY A 19 -42.69 -11.15 42.34
N GLY A 20 -43.15 -12.04 41.47
CA GLY A 20 -44.49 -12.60 41.49
C GLY A 20 -45.03 -12.88 42.89
N CYS A 21 -46.31 -12.61 43.03
CA CYS A 21 -47.14 -12.91 44.19
C CYS A 21 -47.01 -14.40 44.58
N GLY A 22 -46.05 -14.69 45.46
CA GLY A 22 -45.96 -15.98 46.16
C GLY A 22 -46.98 -16.02 47.30
N PRO A 23 -47.53 -17.19 47.64
CA PRO A 23 -48.58 -17.29 48.65
C PRO A 23 -48.08 -16.78 50.01
N ARG A 24 -48.93 -16.02 50.72
CA ARG A 24 -48.68 -15.56 52.10
C ARG A 24 -48.15 -16.72 52.96
N PRO A 25 -47.10 -16.51 53.78
CA PRO A 25 -46.41 -17.57 54.52
C PRO A 25 -47.21 -17.99 55.77
N ALA A 26 -48.50 -18.25 55.63
CA ALA A 26 -49.33 -18.69 56.75
C ALA A 26 -49.11 -20.18 57.10
N GLN A 27 -48.32 -20.93 56.33
CA GLN A 27 -48.17 -22.38 56.48
C GLN A 27 -46.81 -22.90 55.98
N SER A 28 -45.68 -22.25 56.31
CA SER A 28 -44.38 -22.89 56.03
C SER A 28 -44.21 -24.12 56.95
N PRO A 29 -43.88 -25.31 56.41
CA PRO A 29 -43.78 -26.54 57.20
C PRO A 29 -42.78 -26.45 58.37
N GLU A 30 -41.71 -25.67 58.19
CA GLU A 30 -40.65 -25.43 59.18
C GLU A 30 -41.17 -24.68 60.43
N LEU A 31 -42.11 -23.75 60.25
CA LEU A 31 -42.70 -22.94 61.32
C LEU A 31 -43.50 -23.79 62.32
N ASN A 32 -44.18 -24.83 61.82
CA ASN A 32 -44.96 -25.74 62.66
C ASN A 32 -44.06 -26.54 63.59
N ARG A 33 -42.84 -26.92 63.16
CA ARG A 33 -41.88 -27.64 64.01
C ARG A 33 -41.42 -26.76 65.18
N VAL A 34 -41.12 -25.49 64.93
CA VAL A 34 -40.69 -24.55 65.97
C VAL A 34 -41.79 -24.33 67.02
N ARG A 35 -43.06 -24.19 66.59
CA ARG A 35 -44.20 -24.05 67.51
C ARG A 35 -44.39 -25.29 68.39
N VAL A 36 -44.28 -26.49 67.83
CA VAL A 36 -44.38 -27.72 68.63
C VAL A 36 -43.22 -27.82 69.63
N ALA A 37 -42.00 -27.48 69.23
CA ALA A 37 -40.84 -27.49 70.13
C ALA A 37 -41.02 -26.57 71.35
N ALA A 38 -41.61 -25.39 71.16
CA ALA A 38 -41.92 -24.48 72.26
C ALA A 38 -43.00 -25.04 73.22
N LEU A 39 -44.02 -25.72 72.67
CA LEU A 39 -45.13 -26.28 73.45
C LEU A 39 -44.76 -27.51 74.29
N VAL A 40 -43.76 -28.29 73.86
CA VAL A 40 -43.30 -29.50 74.56
C VAL A 40 -42.99 -29.22 76.04
N ARG A 41 -42.43 -28.05 76.36
CA ARG A 41 -42.11 -27.67 77.74
C ARG A 41 -43.32 -27.09 78.50
N GLN A 42 -44.22 -26.39 77.81
CA GLN A 42 -45.28 -25.61 78.43
C GLN A 42 -46.53 -26.44 78.75
N MET A 43 -46.86 -27.42 77.90
CA MET A 43 -48.10 -28.20 78.03
C MET A 43 -48.16 -29.14 79.25
N PRO A 44 -47.09 -29.86 79.63
CA PRO A 44 -47.09 -30.64 80.87
C PRO A 44 -47.26 -29.78 82.12
N LEU A 45 -46.67 -28.58 82.13
CA LEU A 45 -46.83 -27.62 83.24
C LEU A 45 -48.28 -27.12 83.34
N LEU A 46 -48.92 -26.85 82.19
CA LEU A 46 -50.34 -26.47 82.15
C LEU A 46 -51.24 -27.57 82.71
N ALA A 47 -51.00 -28.84 82.33
CA ALA A 47 -51.73 -29.98 82.88
C ALA A 47 -51.58 -30.09 84.41
N LEU A 48 -50.37 -29.86 84.92
CA LEU A 48 -50.08 -29.91 86.36
C LEU A 48 -50.82 -28.81 87.13
N VAL A 49 -50.84 -27.58 86.60
CA VAL A 49 -51.55 -26.45 87.22
C VAL A 49 -53.06 -26.72 87.27
N ILE A 50 -53.65 -27.20 86.17
CA ILE A 50 -55.09 -27.54 86.14
C ILE A 50 -55.38 -28.67 87.14
N ALA A 51 -54.57 -29.74 87.16
CA ALA A 51 -54.75 -30.86 88.08
C ALA A 51 -54.67 -30.43 89.55
N GLY A 52 -53.68 -29.61 89.91
CA GLY A 52 -53.52 -29.10 91.27
C GLY A 52 -54.71 -28.25 91.72
N ASN A 53 -55.17 -27.34 90.86
CA ASN A 53 -56.33 -26.50 91.16
C ASN A 53 -57.64 -27.31 91.21
N THR A 54 -57.81 -28.31 90.33
CA THR A 54 -58.95 -29.23 90.41
C THR A 54 -59.00 -29.94 91.76
N LEU A 55 -57.88 -30.48 92.24
CA LEU A 55 -57.83 -31.19 93.52
C LEU A 55 -58.12 -30.26 94.70
N ALA A 56 -57.53 -29.06 94.70
CA ALA A 56 -57.73 -28.07 95.75
C ALA A 56 -59.19 -27.62 95.84
N LEU A 57 -59.83 -27.32 94.71
CA LEU A 57 -61.23 -26.89 94.66
C LEU A 57 -62.20 -28.02 95.03
N ALA A 58 -61.92 -29.26 94.60
CA ALA A 58 -62.71 -30.42 94.97
C ALA A 58 -62.68 -30.70 96.48
N ALA A 59 -61.48 -30.65 97.08
CA ALA A 59 -61.29 -30.85 98.52
C ALA A 59 -61.99 -29.76 99.34
N MET A 60 -61.90 -28.51 98.89
CA MET A 60 -62.57 -27.38 99.53
C MET A 60 -64.10 -27.54 99.51
N ALA A 61 -64.68 -28.04 98.42
CA ALA A 61 -66.11 -28.15 98.24
C ALA A 61 -66.73 -29.46 98.78
N LEU A 62 -65.94 -30.37 99.36
CA LEU A 62 -66.34 -31.74 99.70
C LEU A 62 -67.59 -31.82 100.60
N HIS A 63 -67.77 -30.83 101.48
CA HIS A 63 -68.90 -30.75 102.42
C HIS A 63 -70.02 -29.80 101.95
N SER A 64 -69.78 -28.99 100.91
CA SER A 64 -70.70 -27.93 100.46
C SER A 64 -71.44 -28.28 99.17
N ALA A 65 -70.89 -29.16 98.33
CA ALA A 65 -71.42 -29.49 97.02
C ALA A 65 -71.72 -31.00 96.86
N PRO A 66 -72.65 -31.39 95.98
CA PRO A 66 -73.03 -32.80 95.80
C PRO A 66 -71.88 -33.64 95.22
N LEU A 67 -71.86 -34.93 95.56
CA LEU A 67 -70.86 -35.94 95.17
C LEU A 67 -70.42 -35.91 93.68
N PRO A 68 -71.32 -35.73 92.70
CA PRO A 68 -70.91 -35.64 91.29
C PRO A 68 -69.94 -34.49 90.98
N LEU A 69 -70.06 -33.36 91.69
CA LEU A 69 -69.21 -32.19 91.50
C LEU A 69 -67.89 -32.25 92.28
N THR A 70 -67.86 -32.95 93.41
CA THR A 70 -66.69 -33.02 94.31
C THR A 70 -65.85 -34.28 94.10
N LEU A 71 -66.39 -35.33 93.47
CA LEU A 71 -65.67 -36.57 93.19
C LEU A 71 -65.63 -36.91 91.71
N SER A 72 -66.79 -37.10 91.06
CA SER A 72 -66.84 -37.61 89.68
C SER A 72 -66.21 -36.66 88.65
N ALA A 73 -66.58 -35.37 88.69
CA ALA A 73 -66.02 -34.37 87.78
C ALA A 73 -64.50 -34.12 88.00
N PRO A 74 -63.99 -33.98 89.24
CA PRO A 74 -62.56 -33.91 89.50
C PRO A 74 -61.77 -35.12 89.01
N VAL A 75 -62.27 -36.34 89.22
CA VAL A 75 -61.61 -37.56 88.73
C VAL A 75 -61.52 -37.55 87.20
N ALA A 76 -62.58 -37.15 86.50
CA ALA A 76 -62.57 -37.03 85.04
C ALA A 76 -61.57 -35.96 84.54
N LEU A 77 -61.55 -34.79 85.18
CA LEU A 77 -60.61 -33.71 84.85
C LEU A 77 -59.14 -34.12 85.10
N LEU A 78 -58.87 -34.80 86.21
CA LEU A 78 -57.54 -35.33 86.54
C LEU A 78 -57.10 -36.41 85.53
N ALA A 79 -58.01 -37.28 85.08
CA ALA A 79 -57.72 -38.26 84.05
C ALA A 79 -57.35 -37.59 82.71
N ILE A 80 -58.09 -36.56 82.29
CA ILE A 80 -57.78 -35.81 81.06
C ILE A 80 -56.44 -35.09 81.18
N CYS A 81 -56.16 -34.44 82.31
CA CYS A 81 -54.86 -33.78 82.55
C CYS A 81 -53.70 -34.79 82.56
N GLY A 82 -53.90 -35.96 83.16
CA GLY A 82 -52.91 -37.04 83.17
C GLY A 82 -52.58 -37.55 81.77
N LEU A 83 -53.60 -37.82 80.94
CA LEU A 83 -53.43 -38.23 79.55
C LEU A 83 -52.71 -37.14 78.73
N MET A 84 -53.12 -35.88 78.88
CA MET A 84 -52.49 -34.74 78.20
C MET A 84 -51.01 -34.60 78.58
N ALA A 85 -50.67 -34.65 79.88
CA ALA A 85 -49.29 -34.57 80.35
C ALA A 85 -48.45 -35.73 79.80
N PHE A 86 -48.98 -36.94 79.84
CA PHE A 86 -48.30 -38.14 79.38
C PHE A 86 -48.01 -38.13 77.88
N ASP A 87 -48.98 -37.72 77.06
CA ASP A 87 -48.81 -37.61 75.61
C ASP A 87 -47.69 -36.61 75.25
N TRP A 88 -47.63 -35.47 75.95
CA TRP A 88 -46.58 -34.47 75.72
C TRP A 88 -45.20 -34.90 76.22
N LEU A 89 -45.13 -35.62 77.34
CA LEU A 89 -43.87 -36.20 77.82
C LEU A 89 -43.34 -37.27 76.86
N ARG A 90 -44.20 -38.03 76.18
CA ARG A 90 -43.79 -38.97 75.11
C ARG A 90 -43.29 -38.27 73.85
N ILE A 91 -43.76 -37.06 73.58
CA ILE A 91 -43.30 -36.26 72.44
C ILE A 91 -41.98 -35.54 72.76
N ALA A 92 -41.71 -35.27 74.04
CA ALA A 92 -40.46 -34.66 74.48
C ALA A 92 -39.24 -35.50 74.05
N GLY A 93 -38.39 -34.92 73.20
CA GLY A 93 -37.18 -35.57 72.69
C GLY A 93 -37.32 -36.33 71.36
N ARG A 94 -38.52 -36.40 70.75
CA ARG A 94 -38.70 -36.95 69.40
C ARG A 94 -38.45 -35.87 68.34
N VAL A 95 -37.82 -36.26 67.22
CA VAL A 95 -37.77 -35.43 66.01
C VAL A 95 -39.11 -35.56 65.29
N ILE A 96 -39.85 -34.45 65.21
CA ILE A 96 -41.21 -34.43 64.69
C ILE A 96 -41.19 -34.03 63.21
N GLY A 97 -41.76 -34.87 62.35
CA GLY A 97 -41.90 -34.57 60.93
C GLY A 97 -42.85 -33.39 60.68
N GLU A 98 -42.70 -32.72 59.54
CA GLU A 98 -43.50 -31.54 59.17
C GLU A 98 -45.01 -31.76 59.19
N GLU A 99 -45.48 -32.88 58.61
CA GLU A 99 -46.91 -33.22 58.62
C GLU A 99 -47.41 -33.67 60.00
N GLU A 100 -46.54 -34.29 60.80
CA GLU A 100 -46.84 -34.71 62.17
C GLU A 100 -47.02 -33.48 63.07
N ALA A 101 -46.17 -32.45 62.92
CA ALA A 101 -46.26 -31.20 63.66
C ALA A 101 -47.61 -30.49 63.40
N GLY A 102 -48.04 -30.39 62.14
CA GLY A 102 -49.34 -29.80 61.78
C GLY A 102 -50.55 -30.57 62.34
N ARG A 103 -50.46 -31.90 62.49
CA ARG A 103 -51.51 -32.70 63.14
C ARG A 103 -51.53 -32.51 64.66
N ILE A 104 -50.37 -32.46 65.31
CA ILE A 104 -50.25 -32.21 66.75
C ILE A 104 -50.86 -30.86 67.11
N LEU A 105 -50.49 -29.78 66.40
CA LEU A 105 -51.02 -28.44 66.67
C LEU A 105 -52.54 -28.35 66.54
N ARG A 106 -53.15 -29.02 65.54
CA ARG A 106 -54.61 -29.05 65.38
C ARG A 106 -55.32 -29.79 66.53
N ARG A 107 -54.76 -30.91 66.98
CA ARG A 107 -55.28 -31.66 68.14
C ARG A 107 -55.20 -30.84 69.41
N VAL A 108 -54.09 -30.14 69.62
CA VAL A 108 -53.88 -29.30 70.81
C VAL A 108 -54.85 -28.12 70.83
N ASN A 109 -55.06 -27.47 69.69
CA ASN A 109 -56.00 -26.36 69.59
C ASN A 109 -57.44 -26.78 69.99
N THR A 110 -57.87 -27.96 69.53
CA THR A 110 -59.22 -28.47 69.82
C THR A 110 -59.32 -28.99 71.25
N ALA A 111 -58.37 -29.79 71.72
CA ALA A 111 -58.37 -30.38 73.05
C ALA A 111 -58.27 -29.33 74.17
N SER A 112 -57.37 -28.36 74.07
CA SER A 112 -57.18 -27.34 75.11
C SER A 112 -58.39 -26.40 75.24
N THR A 113 -59.02 -26.04 74.11
CA THR A 113 -60.24 -25.23 74.11
C THR A 113 -61.39 -25.98 74.78
N ALA A 114 -61.59 -27.26 74.42
CA ALA A 114 -62.62 -28.10 75.02
C ALA A 114 -62.40 -28.31 76.53
N LEU A 115 -61.17 -28.62 76.96
CA LEU A 115 -60.83 -28.79 78.37
C LEU A 115 -61.10 -27.51 79.18
N SER A 116 -60.75 -26.35 78.63
CA SER A 116 -61.01 -25.06 79.28
C SER A 116 -62.50 -24.79 79.48
N MET A 117 -63.34 -25.15 78.49
CA MET A 117 -64.80 -25.05 78.60
C MET A 117 -65.37 -26.00 79.66
N VAL A 118 -64.89 -27.25 79.72
CA VAL A 118 -65.34 -28.21 80.76
C VAL A 118 -64.94 -27.73 82.15
N TYR A 119 -63.71 -27.23 82.31
CA TYR A 119 -63.22 -26.71 83.58
C TYR A 119 -64.04 -25.50 84.06
N ILE A 120 -64.34 -24.54 83.19
CA ILE A 120 -65.12 -23.35 83.60
C ILE A 120 -66.57 -23.68 83.95
N VAL A 121 -67.19 -24.62 83.23
CA VAL A 121 -68.55 -25.10 83.54
C VAL A 121 -68.56 -25.80 84.91
N TRP A 122 -67.58 -26.65 85.18
CA TRP A 122 -67.45 -27.32 86.47
C TRP A 122 -67.26 -26.34 87.62
N VAL A 123 -66.35 -25.35 87.48
CA VAL A 123 -66.15 -24.33 88.52
C VAL A 123 -67.39 -23.46 88.72
N THR A 124 -68.09 -23.13 87.64
CA THR A 124 -69.35 -22.37 87.73
C THR A 124 -70.42 -23.15 88.51
N ALA A 125 -70.52 -24.47 88.31
CA ALA A 125 -71.42 -25.32 89.08
C ALA A 125 -71.05 -25.40 90.57
N LEU A 126 -69.75 -25.41 90.89
CA LEU A 126 -69.28 -25.31 92.28
C LEU A 126 -69.59 -23.96 92.91
N TYR A 127 -69.48 -22.87 92.14
CA TYR A 127 -69.72 -21.50 92.63
C TYR A 127 -71.13 -21.32 93.20
N VAL A 128 -72.14 -21.94 92.60
CA VAL A 128 -73.54 -21.89 93.07
C VAL A 128 -73.70 -22.48 94.49
N HIS A 129 -72.90 -23.47 94.84
CA HIS A 129 -72.96 -24.18 96.12
C HIS A 129 -71.97 -23.64 97.17
N ALA A 130 -71.09 -22.74 96.76
CA ALA A 130 -69.99 -22.25 97.59
C ALA A 130 -70.43 -21.13 98.55
N ASP A 131 -69.89 -21.16 99.77
CA ASP A 131 -69.97 -20.05 100.72
C ASP A 131 -69.05 -18.87 100.31
N ALA A 132 -69.09 -17.75 101.04
CA ALA A 132 -68.32 -16.55 100.69
C ALA A 132 -66.78 -16.77 100.65
N ALA A 133 -66.23 -17.58 101.54
CA ALA A 133 -64.79 -17.88 101.55
C ALA A 133 -64.41 -18.80 100.38
N GLN A 134 -65.25 -19.81 100.12
CA GLN A 134 -65.10 -20.74 99.02
C GLN A 134 -65.25 -20.05 97.65
N ARG A 135 -66.18 -19.09 97.50
CA ARG A 135 -66.35 -18.28 96.28
C ARG A 135 -65.08 -17.52 95.94
N ASN A 136 -64.45 -16.88 96.94
CA ASN A 136 -63.17 -16.19 96.72
C ASN A 136 -62.09 -17.17 96.23
N ALA A 137 -61.94 -18.34 96.84
CA ALA A 137 -60.96 -19.33 96.39
C ALA A 137 -61.20 -19.81 94.94
N LEU A 138 -62.48 -20.03 94.55
CA LEU A 138 -62.85 -20.38 93.17
C LEU A 138 -62.46 -19.29 92.17
N ILE A 139 -62.74 -18.02 92.50
CA ILE A 139 -62.39 -16.87 91.67
C ILE A 139 -60.88 -16.80 91.42
N HIS A 140 -60.07 -16.92 92.47
CA HIS A 140 -58.60 -16.88 92.36
C HIS A 140 -58.08 -18.06 91.53
N ALA A 141 -58.59 -19.27 91.76
CA ALA A 141 -58.18 -20.46 91.04
C ALA A 141 -58.49 -20.36 89.53
N VAL A 142 -59.68 -19.87 89.15
CA VAL A 142 -60.06 -19.68 87.75
C VAL A 142 -59.19 -18.60 87.09
N ALA A 143 -58.99 -17.46 87.76
CA ALA A 143 -58.18 -16.37 87.23
C ALA A 143 -56.73 -16.82 86.96
N LEU A 144 -56.09 -17.46 87.94
CA LEU A 144 -54.70 -17.95 87.82
C LEU A 144 -54.57 -19.05 86.76
N THR A 145 -55.48 -20.02 86.75
CA THR A 145 -55.45 -21.12 85.76
C THR A 145 -55.67 -20.58 84.34
N GLY A 146 -56.63 -19.66 84.18
CA GLY A 146 -56.95 -19.04 82.91
C GLY A 146 -55.80 -18.20 82.35
N MET A 147 -55.17 -17.37 83.18
CA MET A 147 -53.99 -16.60 82.79
C MET A 147 -52.83 -17.50 82.37
N PHE A 148 -52.56 -18.55 83.16
CA PHE A 148 -51.49 -19.50 82.85
C PHE A 148 -51.78 -20.27 81.55
N ALA A 149 -53.03 -20.68 81.30
CA ALA A 149 -53.45 -21.33 80.07
C ALA A 149 -53.24 -20.45 78.83
N ILE A 150 -53.60 -19.17 78.90
CA ILE A 150 -53.39 -18.20 77.82
C ILE A 150 -51.89 -18.04 77.53
N PHE A 151 -51.08 -17.90 78.58
CA PHE A 151 -49.62 -17.74 78.44
C PHE A 151 -48.95 -18.99 77.88
N ALA A 152 -49.27 -20.18 78.41
CA ALA A 152 -48.73 -21.46 77.95
C ALA A 152 -49.11 -21.80 76.50
N LEU A 153 -50.12 -21.12 75.95
CA LEU A 153 -50.60 -21.29 74.58
C LEU A 153 -50.31 -20.08 73.68
N ALA A 154 -49.48 -19.13 74.12
CA ALA A 154 -49.17 -17.92 73.34
C ALA A 154 -48.58 -18.20 71.95
N GLN A 155 -47.90 -19.35 71.80
CA GLN A 155 -47.36 -19.84 70.51
C GLN A 155 -48.43 -20.39 69.55
N LEU A 156 -49.66 -20.57 70.05
CA LEU A 156 -50.86 -20.97 69.33
C LEU A 156 -51.89 -19.84 69.43
N PRO A 157 -51.69 -18.73 68.69
CA PRO A 157 -52.50 -17.54 68.86
C PRO A 157 -54.00 -17.81 68.71
N LYS A 158 -54.38 -18.69 67.77
CA LYS A 158 -55.78 -19.11 67.62
C LYS A 158 -56.37 -19.70 68.91
N THR A 159 -55.62 -20.53 69.62
CA THR A 159 -56.09 -21.23 70.82
C THR A 159 -56.08 -20.31 72.03
N ALA A 160 -55.02 -19.52 72.20
CA ALA A 160 -54.96 -18.50 73.25
C ALA A 160 -56.10 -17.47 73.12
N LEU A 161 -56.41 -17.03 71.89
CA LEU A 161 -57.53 -16.12 71.61
C LEU A 161 -58.89 -16.79 71.86
N LEU A 162 -59.07 -18.06 71.48
CA LEU A 162 -60.33 -18.80 71.75
C LEU A 162 -60.56 -19.01 73.25
N ILE A 163 -59.54 -19.40 74.01
CA ILE A 163 -59.64 -19.58 75.46
C ILE A 163 -59.93 -18.24 76.15
N GLY A 164 -59.18 -17.19 75.80
CA GLY A 164 -59.36 -15.85 76.37
C GLY A 164 -60.69 -15.20 75.97
N GLY A 165 -61.20 -15.46 74.76
CA GLY A 165 -62.43 -14.86 74.24
C GLY A 165 -63.72 -15.61 74.58
N MET A 166 -63.68 -16.94 74.77
CA MET A 166 -64.91 -17.74 74.95
C MET A 166 -65.11 -18.25 76.37
N SER A 167 -64.05 -18.61 77.10
CA SER A 167 -64.20 -19.33 78.38
C SER A 167 -64.28 -18.41 79.61
N LEU A 168 -63.37 -17.43 79.70
CA LEU A 168 -63.23 -16.58 80.89
C LEU A 168 -64.19 -15.37 80.94
N PRO A 169 -64.60 -14.74 79.83
CA PRO A 169 -65.57 -13.64 79.87
C PRO A 169 -66.93 -14.04 80.42
N GLY A 170 -67.39 -15.27 80.16
CA GLY A 170 -68.65 -15.78 80.72
C GLY A 170 -68.62 -15.89 82.25
N PHE A 171 -67.49 -16.30 82.81
CA PHE A 171 -67.31 -16.35 84.26
C PHE A 171 -67.14 -14.95 84.87
N ALA A 172 -66.39 -14.05 84.23
CA ALA A 172 -66.31 -12.66 84.66
C ALA A 172 -67.69 -11.98 84.67
N TRP A 173 -68.51 -12.23 83.64
CA TRP A 173 -69.89 -11.76 83.56
C TRP A 173 -70.78 -12.30 84.68
N LEU A 174 -70.66 -13.60 85.00
CA LEU A 174 -71.36 -14.19 86.14
C LEU A 174 -70.99 -13.48 87.46
N LEU A 175 -69.71 -13.19 87.68
CA LEU A 175 -69.26 -12.50 88.88
C LEU A 175 -69.78 -11.05 88.96
N MET A 176 -69.84 -10.36 87.82
CA MET A 176 -70.41 -9.01 87.74
C MET A 176 -71.91 -8.97 88.00
N THR A 177 -72.61 -10.10 87.88
CA THR A 177 -74.06 -10.23 88.13
C THR A 177 -74.40 -10.94 89.45
N ALA A 178 -73.41 -11.39 90.23
CA ALA A 178 -73.59 -12.18 91.45
C ALA A 178 -74.18 -11.40 92.65
N GLY A 179 -74.30 -10.08 92.56
CA GLY A 179 -74.97 -9.21 93.54
C GLY A 179 -74.14 -8.78 94.75
N ASP A 180 -72.96 -9.38 94.98
CA ASP A 180 -72.03 -8.98 96.05
C ASP A 180 -70.85 -8.14 95.52
N SER A 181 -70.41 -7.15 96.30
CA SER A 181 -69.39 -6.18 95.87
C SER A 181 -68.01 -6.81 95.60
N THR A 182 -67.69 -7.92 96.28
CA THR A 182 -66.39 -8.60 96.15
C THR A 182 -66.29 -9.33 94.82
N SER A 183 -67.35 -10.06 94.44
CA SER A 183 -67.44 -10.76 93.15
C SER A 183 -67.48 -9.78 91.99
N ILE A 184 -68.22 -8.67 92.12
CA ILE A 184 -68.28 -7.65 91.05
C ILE A 184 -66.88 -7.08 90.79
N LEU A 185 -66.14 -6.70 91.83
CA LEU A 185 -64.79 -6.15 91.68
C LEU A 185 -63.82 -7.17 91.10
N ALA A 186 -63.91 -8.43 91.53
CA ALA A 186 -63.10 -9.51 90.96
C ALA A 186 -63.43 -9.77 89.48
N GLY A 187 -64.71 -9.72 89.09
CA GLY A 187 -65.15 -9.84 87.71
C GLY A 187 -64.57 -8.76 86.81
N VAL A 188 -64.60 -7.49 87.25
CA VAL A 188 -63.98 -6.36 86.54
C VAL A 188 -62.46 -6.54 86.41
N ASN A 189 -61.77 -6.93 87.49
CA ASN A 189 -60.33 -7.15 87.47
C ASN A 189 -59.94 -8.25 86.47
N ILE A 190 -60.65 -9.39 86.51
CA ILE A 190 -60.43 -10.49 85.56
C ILE A 190 -60.65 -10.01 84.12
N PHE A 191 -61.70 -9.22 83.85
CA PHE A 191 -61.96 -8.70 82.52
C PHE A 191 -60.83 -7.80 81.98
N ILE A 192 -60.28 -6.91 82.81
CA ILE A 192 -59.15 -6.04 82.43
C ILE A 192 -57.89 -6.85 82.11
N VAL A 193 -57.58 -7.84 82.94
CA VAL A 193 -56.41 -8.71 82.73
C VAL A 193 -56.56 -9.57 81.48
N LEU A 194 -57.76 -10.04 81.18
CA LEU A 194 -58.03 -10.76 79.92
C LEU A 194 -57.80 -9.86 78.71
N LEU A 195 -58.26 -8.61 78.77
CA LEU A 195 -58.08 -7.65 77.67
C LEU A 195 -56.59 -7.33 77.44
N SER A 196 -55.80 -7.17 78.51
CA SER A 196 -54.36 -6.90 78.39
C SER A 196 -53.59 -8.09 77.82
N LEU A 197 -53.89 -9.31 78.28
CA LEU A 197 -53.29 -10.53 77.73
C LEU A 197 -53.68 -10.76 76.26
N PHE A 198 -54.94 -10.46 75.90
CA PHE A 198 -55.41 -10.55 74.51
C PHE A 198 -54.61 -9.63 73.57
N MET A 199 -54.35 -8.39 73.98
CA MET A 199 -53.54 -7.44 73.21
C MET A 199 -52.08 -7.91 73.11
N SER A 200 -51.51 -8.39 74.22
CA SER A 200 -50.12 -8.87 74.27
C SER A 200 -49.87 -10.08 73.34
N VAL A 201 -50.75 -11.09 73.38
CA VAL A 201 -50.64 -12.29 72.52
C VAL A 201 -50.85 -11.93 71.04
N SER A 202 -51.77 -11.00 70.76
CA SER A 202 -52.00 -10.49 69.40
C SER A 202 -50.79 -9.75 68.83
N GLY A 203 -50.03 -9.04 69.66
CA GLY A 203 -48.77 -8.38 69.28
C GLY A 203 -47.65 -9.37 69.00
N SER A 204 -47.44 -10.34 69.89
CA SER A 204 -46.35 -11.33 69.79
C SER A 204 -46.42 -12.21 68.52
N SER A 205 -47.59 -12.35 67.91
CA SER A 205 -47.75 -13.13 66.67
C SER A 205 -47.25 -12.40 65.42
N ARG A 206 -47.24 -11.06 65.44
CA ARG A 206 -46.77 -10.24 64.30
C ARG A 206 -45.25 -10.17 64.26
N ASP A 207 -44.63 -9.93 65.42
CA ASP A 207 -43.17 -9.79 65.54
C ASP A 207 -42.42 -11.07 65.11
N PHE A 208 -43.03 -12.25 65.31
CA PHE A 208 -42.44 -13.52 64.92
C PHE A 208 -42.48 -13.77 63.41
N ASP A 209 -43.57 -13.38 62.73
CA ASP A 209 -43.70 -13.53 61.28
C ASP A 209 -42.74 -12.57 60.54
N ASP A 210 -42.52 -11.36 61.07
CA ASP A 210 -41.61 -10.36 60.50
C ASP A 210 -40.12 -10.78 60.58
N MET A 211 -39.73 -11.46 61.67
CA MET A 211 -38.34 -11.90 61.87
C MET A 211 -37.92 -13.03 60.91
N VAL A 212 -38.87 -13.87 60.48
CA VAL A 212 -38.63 -14.96 59.52
C VAL A 212 -38.50 -14.42 58.08
N ALA A 213 -39.26 -13.37 57.73
CA ALA A 213 -39.17 -12.72 56.43
C ALA A 213 -37.82 -12.01 56.19
N ALA A 214 -37.25 -11.40 57.24
CA ALA A 214 -35.96 -10.71 57.17
C ALA A 214 -34.78 -11.66 56.88
N ARG A 215 -34.82 -12.91 57.36
CA ARG A 215 -33.74 -13.89 57.18
C ARG A 215 -33.71 -14.48 55.76
N ALA A 216 -34.85 -14.55 55.08
CA ALA A 216 -34.95 -15.05 53.71
C ALA A 216 -34.40 -14.06 52.67
N GLN A 217 -34.61 -12.74 52.85
CA GLN A 217 -34.13 -11.72 51.91
C GLN A 217 -32.60 -11.57 51.90
N ALA A 218 -31.95 -11.65 53.07
CA ALA A 218 -30.50 -11.53 53.18
C ALA A 218 -29.74 -12.65 52.42
N SER A 219 -30.30 -13.86 52.38
CA SER A 219 -29.69 -14.99 51.66
C SER A 219 -29.78 -14.87 50.14
N GLN A 220 -30.78 -14.14 49.61
CA GLN A 220 -30.94 -13.96 48.16
C GLN A 220 -29.97 -12.88 47.63
N LEU A 221 -29.84 -11.77 48.36
CA LEU A 221 -28.97 -10.66 47.96
C LEU A 221 -27.48 -11.04 47.87
N ALA A 222 -27.04 -12.02 48.67
CA ALA A 222 -25.67 -12.53 48.64
C ALA A 222 -25.37 -13.34 47.37
N LYS A 223 -26.34 -14.09 46.85
CA LYS A 223 -26.20 -14.87 45.61
C LYS A 223 -26.10 -13.96 44.39
N ASP A 224 -26.94 -12.93 44.32
CA ASP A 224 -26.97 -12.01 43.18
C ASP A 224 -25.67 -11.19 43.08
N LYS A 225 -25.09 -10.76 44.22
CA LYS A 225 -23.78 -10.07 44.25
C LYS A 225 -22.63 -10.96 43.78
N SER A 226 -22.66 -12.25 44.11
CA SER A 226 -21.61 -13.19 43.66
C SER A 226 -21.68 -13.46 42.17
N GLN A 227 -22.87 -13.44 41.56
CA GLN A 227 -23.02 -13.64 40.12
C GLN A 227 -22.55 -12.42 39.34
N LEU A 228 -22.95 -11.21 39.75
CA LEU A 228 -22.53 -9.97 39.11
C LEU A 228 -21.00 -9.76 39.10
N ALA A 229 -20.30 -10.23 40.14
CA ALA A 229 -18.84 -10.17 40.21
C ALA A 229 -18.16 -11.08 39.17
N LYS A 230 -18.74 -12.26 38.89
CA LYS A 230 -18.22 -13.19 37.88
C LYS A 230 -18.43 -12.64 36.47
N ASP A 231 -19.63 -12.13 36.18
CA ASP A 231 -19.98 -11.57 34.87
C ASP A 231 -19.12 -10.34 34.54
N LYS A 232 -18.83 -9.48 35.54
CA LYS A 232 -17.92 -8.33 35.35
C LYS A 232 -16.48 -8.73 35.08
N SER A 233 -15.99 -9.80 35.71
CA SER A 233 -14.63 -10.32 35.45
C SER A 233 -14.52 -10.87 34.04
N GLN A 234 -15.51 -11.66 33.59
CA GLN A 234 -15.53 -12.22 32.24
C GLN A 234 -15.59 -11.12 31.16
N LEU A 235 -16.41 -10.09 31.36
CA LEU A 235 -16.50 -8.97 30.42
C LEU A 235 -15.21 -8.14 30.36
N ALA A 236 -14.47 -8.04 31.47
CA ALA A 236 -13.17 -7.36 31.50
C ALA A 236 -12.11 -8.15 30.72
N ASP A 237 -12.08 -9.47 30.88
CA ASP A 237 -11.16 -10.37 30.16
C ASP A 237 -11.47 -10.36 28.65
N GLU A 238 -12.74 -10.48 28.25
CA GLU A 238 -13.17 -10.38 26.84
C GLU A 238 -12.81 -9.04 26.21
N LYS A 239 -12.98 -7.94 26.95
CA LYS A 239 -12.63 -6.59 26.46
C LYS A 239 -11.12 -6.41 26.31
N SER A 240 -10.32 -6.99 27.20
CA SER A 240 -8.85 -6.97 27.09
C SER A 240 -8.38 -7.76 25.87
N GLN A 241 -8.92 -8.96 25.66
CA GLN A 241 -8.60 -9.80 24.50
C GLN A 241 -8.98 -9.11 23.19
N LEU A 242 -10.18 -8.52 23.10
CA LEU A 242 -10.61 -7.79 21.91
C LEU A 242 -9.73 -6.57 21.63
N ALA A 243 -9.25 -5.86 22.66
CA ALA A 243 -8.35 -4.73 22.49
C ALA A 243 -6.98 -5.17 21.93
N GLU A 244 -6.43 -6.29 22.41
CA GLU A 244 -5.19 -6.88 21.89
C GLU A 244 -5.34 -7.33 20.43
N ASP A 245 -6.44 -8.00 20.09
CA ASP A 245 -6.71 -8.47 18.73
C ASP A 245 -6.90 -7.29 17.76
N MET A 246 -7.58 -6.22 18.17
CA MET A 246 -7.71 -5.00 17.36
C MET A 246 -6.35 -4.32 17.12
N SER A 247 -5.46 -4.29 18.12
CA SER A 247 -4.12 -3.73 17.95
C SER A 247 -3.31 -4.53 16.95
N ARG A 248 -3.35 -5.87 17.04
CA ARG A 248 -2.65 -6.76 16.07
C ARG A 248 -3.16 -6.58 14.64
N LEU A 249 -4.48 -6.50 14.46
CA LEU A 249 -5.09 -6.27 13.15
C LEU A 249 -4.73 -4.89 12.57
N ALA A 250 -4.63 -3.86 13.42
CA ALA A 250 -4.21 -2.54 13.00
C ALA A 250 -2.74 -2.53 12.53
N ASP A 251 -1.85 -3.18 13.29
CA ASP A 251 -0.44 -3.33 12.94
C ASP A 251 -0.25 -4.11 11.63
N GLU A 252 -0.98 -5.22 11.46
CA GLU A 252 -0.95 -6.03 10.25
C GLU A 252 -1.43 -5.23 9.03
N LYS A 253 -2.53 -4.48 9.16
CA LYS A 253 -3.05 -3.61 8.10
C LYS A 253 -2.04 -2.53 7.72
N SER A 254 -1.35 -1.92 8.69
CA SER A 254 -0.33 -0.90 8.43
C SER A 254 0.84 -1.49 7.64
N ARG A 255 1.34 -2.66 8.04
CA ARG A 255 2.44 -3.36 7.33
C ARG A 255 2.05 -3.73 5.90
N LEU A 256 0.84 -4.26 5.69
CA LEU A 256 0.35 -4.59 4.36
C LEU A 256 0.20 -3.33 3.49
N ALA A 257 -0.22 -2.20 4.07
CA ALA A 257 -0.30 -0.94 3.35
C ALA A 257 1.09 -0.43 2.93
N GLU A 258 2.07 -0.46 3.83
CA GLU A 258 3.47 -0.09 3.55
C GLU A 258 4.10 -0.98 2.47
N ASP A 259 3.91 -2.30 2.56
CA ASP A 259 4.43 -3.24 1.56
C ASP A 259 3.75 -3.04 0.20
N ASN A 260 2.45 -2.77 0.18
CA ASN A 260 1.73 -2.50 -1.06
C ASN A 260 2.18 -1.18 -1.70
N GLU A 261 2.40 -0.13 -0.90
CA GLU A 261 2.95 1.15 -1.39
C GLU A 261 4.36 0.95 -1.95
N ARG A 262 5.23 0.22 -1.24
CA ARG A 262 6.59 -0.10 -1.70
C ARG A 262 6.57 -0.89 -3.01
N LEU A 263 5.78 -1.95 -3.11
CA LEU A 263 5.66 -2.77 -4.32
C LEU A 263 5.10 -1.98 -5.50
N ALA A 264 4.15 -1.08 -5.24
CA ALA A 264 3.52 -0.29 -6.29
C ALA A 264 4.43 0.85 -6.82
N ASN A 265 5.50 1.21 -6.11
CA ASN A 265 6.44 2.29 -6.45
C ASN A 265 7.86 1.82 -6.79
N THR A 266 8.17 0.53 -6.65
CA THR A 266 9.53 -0.01 -6.87
C THR A 266 9.55 -1.02 -8.02
N ASP A 267 10.60 -1.02 -8.83
CA ASP A 267 10.84 -2.08 -9.82
C ASP A 267 11.28 -3.38 -9.12
N SER A 268 10.65 -4.50 -9.48
CA SER A 268 10.85 -5.78 -8.80
C SER A 268 12.24 -6.39 -9.03
N LEU A 269 12.86 -6.13 -10.19
CA LEU A 269 14.17 -6.68 -10.55
C LEU A 269 15.32 -5.85 -9.99
N THR A 270 15.31 -4.55 -10.28
CA THR A 270 16.41 -3.64 -9.95
C THR A 270 16.29 -2.98 -8.58
N ARG A 271 15.11 -3.03 -7.97
CA ARG A 271 14.78 -2.33 -6.71
C ARG A 271 14.95 -0.80 -6.80
N LEU A 272 14.96 -0.21 -7.99
CA LEU A 272 14.88 1.24 -8.20
C LEU A 272 13.43 1.71 -8.14
N ALA A 273 13.20 3.03 -8.13
CA ALA A 273 11.87 3.57 -8.39
C ALA A 273 11.36 3.03 -9.74
N ASN A 274 10.07 2.71 -9.83
CA ASN A 274 9.47 2.33 -11.10
C ASN A 274 9.01 3.57 -11.88
N ARG A 275 8.60 3.36 -13.13
CA ARG A 275 8.04 4.42 -13.99
C ARG A 275 6.97 5.26 -13.28
N ARG A 276 6.06 4.63 -12.54
CA ARG A 276 4.97 5.34 -11.86
C ARG A 276 5.48 6.31 -10.79
N ALA A 277 6.40 5.86 -9.94
CA ALA A 277 7.02 6.69 -8.92
C ALA A 277 7.84 7.83 -9.53
N PHE A 278 8.63 7.54 -10.56
CA PHE A 278 9.44 8.54 -11.27
C PHE A 278 8.60 9.70 -11.82
N PHE A 279 7.51 9.40 -12.53
CA PHE A 279 6.62 10.44 -13.06
C PHE A 279 5.87 11.19 -11.95
N ALA A 280 5.49 10.52 -10.85
CA ALA A 280 4.82 11.17 -9.73
C ALA A 280 5.74 12.18 -9.02
N ASP A 281 7.03 11.86 -8.88
CA ASP A 281 8.02 12.78 -8.29
C ASP A 281 8.29 13.97 -9.21
N ILE A 282 8.42 13.74 -10.52
CA ILE A 282 8.62 14.82 -11.50
C ILE A 282 7.41 15.75 -11.56
N SER A 283 6.19 15.21 -11.61
CA SER A 283 4.96 16.01 -11.60
C SER A 283 4.89 16.91 -10.37
N ARG A 284 5.29 16.41 -9.20
CA ARG A 284 5.30 17.19 -7.95
C ARG A 284 6.21 18.41 -8.04
N GLU A 285 7.39 18.26 -8.63
CA GLU A 285 8.40 19.31 -8.75
C GLU A 285 8.05 20.31 -9.87
N ILE A 286 7.38 19.84 -10.93
CA ILE A 286 6.81 20.71 -11.96
C ILE A 286 5.65 21.55 -11.40
N ASP A 287 4.79 20.95 -10.56
CA ASP A 287 3.65 21.64 -9.94
C ASP A 287 4.09 22.73 -8.95
N THR A 288 5.25 22.57 -8.29
CA THR A 288 5.86 23.64 -7.47
C THR A 288 6.51 24.73 -8.32
N GLY A 289 6.68 24.51 -9.63
CA GLY A 289 7.33 25.42 -10.56
C GLY A 289 8.86 25.39 -10.49
N ASP A 290 9.42 24.37 -9.84
CA ASP A 290 10.87 24.24 -9.67
C ASP A 290 11.52 23.79 -10.99
N PRO A 291 12.70 24.33 -11.34
CA PRO A 291 13.43 23.87 -12.52
C PRO A 291 13.81 22.41 -12.39
N VAL A 292 13.63 21.64 -13.46
CA VAL A 292 13.82 20.19 -13.48
C VAL A 292 14.64 19.79 -14.70
N LEU A 293 15.60 18.89 -14.50
CA LEU A 293 16.28 18.17 -15.56
C LEU A 293 15.80 16.70 -15.55
N MET A 294 15.30 16.23 -16.69
CA MET A 294 15.00 14.81 -16.91
C MET A 294 15.98 14.23 -17.92
N GLY A 295 16.54 13.06 -17.63
CA GLY A 295 17.34 12.24 -18.52
C GLY A 295 16.70 10.86 -18.72
N ILE A 296 16.65 10.38 -19.96
CA ILE A 296 16.33 8.99 -20.29
C ILE A 296 17.60 8.31 -20.76
N VAL A 297 17.96 7.22 -20.09
CA VAL A 297 19.15 6.42 -20.33
C VAL A 297 18.72 5.10 -20.96
N ASP A 298 19.34 4.72 -22.07
CA ASP A 298 19.10 3.42 -22.72
C ASP A 298 20.40 2.67 -22.94
N LEU A 299 20.38 1.35 -22.70
CA LEU A 299 21.54 0.49 -22.85
C LEU A 299 21.72 0.05 -24.31
N ASP A 300 22.72 0.63 -24.97
CA ASP A 300 23.03 0.34 -26.35
C ASP A 300 23.44 -1.13 -26.54
N GLY A 301 22.69 -1.86 -27.37
CA GLY A 301 23.05 -3.22 -27.74
C GLY A 301 22.73 -4.27 -26.66
N PHE A 302 21.82 -3.96 -25.74
CA PHE A 302 21.34 -4.91 -24.73
C PHE A 302 20.63 -6.14 -25.32
N LYS A 303 19.88 -5.98 -26.42
CA LYS A 303 19.20 -7.10 -27.07
C LYS A 303 20.16 -8.22 -27.54
N PRO A 304 21.26 -7.94 -28.27
CA PRO A 304 22.30 -8.93 -28.55
C PRO A 304 22.85 -9.65 -27.32
N VAL A 305 22.94 -8.98 -26.16
CA VAL A 305 23.38 -9.61 -24.90
C VAL A 305 22.36 -10.64 -24.44
N ASN A 306 21.06 -10.31 -24.47
CA ASN A 306 20.00 -11.28 -24.20
C ASN A 306 19.98 -12.44 -25.18
N ASP A 307 20.17 -12.16 -26.46
CA ASP A 307 20.14 -13.19 -27.51
C ASP A 307 21.34 -14.15 -27.40
N LEU A 308 22.51 -13.65 -27.01
CA LEU A 308 23.74 -14.45 -26.90
C LEU A 308 23.85 -15.22 -25.58
N TYR A 309 23.39 -14.64 -24.48
CA TYR A 309 23.61 -15.19 -23.13
C TYR A 309 22.34 -15.56 -22.36
N GLY A 310 21.17 -15.27 -22.93
CA GLY A 310 19.87 -15.52 -22.33
C GLY A 310 19.40 -14.44 -21.34
N HIS A 311 18.09 -14.38 -21.12
CA HIS A 311 17.43 -13.37 -20.29
C HIS A 311 17.93 -13.31 -18.84
N ALA A 312 18.27 -14.46 -18.23
CA ALA A 312 18.80 -14.48 -16.86
C ALA A 312 20.14 -13.75 -16.72
N LEU A 313 20.96 -13.72 -17.79
CA LEU A 313 22.20 -12.94 -17.80
C LEU A 313 21.91 -11.45 -18.01
N GLY A 314 20.97 -11.13 -18.91
CA GLY A 314 20.50 -9.75 -19.12
C GLY A 314 19.94 -9.12 -17.85
N ASP A 315 19.18 -9.89 -17.06
CA ASP A 315 18.65 -9.42 -15.77
C ASP A 315 19.78 -9.02 -14.80
N LYS A 316 20.89 -9.78 -14.78
CA LYS A 316 22.08 -9.42 -13.98
C LYS A 316 22.75 -8.15 -14.49
N VAL A 317 22.82 -7.96 -15.80
CA VAL A 317 23.33 -6.70 -16.40
C VAL A 317 22.47 -5.53 -15.94
N LEU A 318 21.14 -5.66 -16.00
CA LEU A 318 20.22 -4.61 -15.56
C LEU A 318 20.36 -4.29 -14.07
N CYS A 319 20.51 -5.31 -13.22
CA CYS A 319 20.78 -5.11 -11.80
C CYS A 319 22.10 -4.37 -11.57
N GLU A 320 23.18 -4.75 -12.25
CA GLU A 320 24.48 -4.06 -12.13
C GLU A 320 24.40 -2.61 -12.61
N CYS A 321 23.74 -2.35 -13.74
CA CYS A 321 23.49 -0.99 -14.22
C CYS A 321 22.72 -0.16 -13.20
N ALA A 322 21.70 -0.75 -12.57
CA ALA A 322 20.95 -0.10 -11.51
C ALA A 322 21.82 0.26 -10.30
N GLU A 323 22.70 -0.64 -9.84
CA GLU A 323 23.63 -0.35 -8.73
C GLU A 323 24.59 0.79 -9.07
N ARG A 324 25.10 0.83 -10.31
CA ARG A 324 25.98 1.92 -10.76
C ARG A 324 25.23 3.25 -10.83
N LEU A 325 23.99 3.24 -11.32
CA LEU A 325 23.15 4.43 -11.37
C LEU A 325 22.76 4.92 -9.96
N ARG A 326 22.57 4.03 -8.98
CA ARG A 326 22.29 4.42 -7.59
C ARG A 326 23.34 5.35 -6.98
N LEU A 327 24.60 5.23 -7.40
CA LEU A 327 25.66 6.11 -6.89
C LEU A 327 25.39 7.58 -7.20
N PHE A 328 24.79 7.86 -8.35
CA PHE A 328 24.36 9.22 -8.73
C PHE A 328 23.18 9.71 -7.88
N GLY A 329 22.41 8.79 -7.27
CA GLY A 329 21.37 9.17 -6.34
C GLY A 329 21.87 9.75 -5.03
N GLN A 330 23.10 9.43 -4.64
CA GLN A 330 23.76 10.06 -3.48
C GLN A 330 24.13 11.52 -3.76
N GLU A 331 24.21 11.91 -5.03
CA GLU A 331 24.47 13.28 -5.49
C GLU A 331 23.18 14.10 -5.68
N GLY A 332 22.03 13.57 -5.26
CA GLY A 332 20.73 14.24 -5.34
C GLY A 332 19.88 13.86 -6.56
N ALA A 333 20.34 12.93 -7.42
CA ALA A 333 19.55 12.46 -8.54
C ALA A 333 18.49 11.42 -8.11
N THR A 334 17.28 11.50 -8.67
CA THR A 334 16.32 10.40 -8.56
C THR A 334 16.53 9.44 -9.72
N ILE A 335 16.67 8.16 -9.41
CA ILE A 335 16.97 7.09 -10.37
C ILE A 335 15.81 6.11 -10.41
N ALA A 336 15.33 5.82 -11.61
CA ALA A 336 14.24 4.88 -11.84
C ALA A 336 14.53 3.93 -12.98
N ARG A 337 13.83 2.80 -13.02
CA ARG A 337 13.71 1.97 -14.22
C ARG A 337 12.36 2.22 -14.87
N LEU A 338 12.38 2.66 -16.13
CA LEU A 338 11.18 3.05 -16.88
C LEU A 338 10.53 1.85 -17.57
N GLY A 339 11.32 0.82 -17.87
CA GLY A 339 10.89 -0.44 -18.47
C GLY A 339 11.99 -1.01 -19.38
N GLY A 340 12.00 -2.32 -19.63
CA GLY A 340 13.01 -2.94 -20.50
C GLY A 340 14.45 -2.62 -20.04
N ASP A 341 15.23 -2.03 -20.94
CA ASP A 341 16.59 -1.52 -20.78
C ASP A 341 16.69 0.01 -20.60
N GLU A 342 15.56 0.66 -20.33
CA GLU A 342 15.47 2.11 -20.10
C GLU A 342 15.47 2.47 -18.60
N PHE A 343 16.31 3.45 -18.27
CA PHE A 343 16.40 4.05 -16.94
C PHE A 343 16.07 5.55 -17.02
N GLY A 344 15.47 6.07 -15.96
CA GLY A 344 15.15 7.48 -15.79
C GLY A 344 16.08 8.10 -14.76
N VAL A 345 16.56 9.31 -15.06
CA VAL A 345 17.34 10.15 -14.16
C VAL A 345 16.66 11.50 -14.06
N PHE A 346 16.51 12.00 -12.84
CA PHE A 346 15.86 13.28 -12.57
C PHE A 346 16.68 14.07 -11.56
N LEU A 347 16.83 15.38 -11.78
CA LEU A 347 17.49 16.32 -10.87
C LEU A 347 16.64 17.60 -10.76
N SER A 348 16.41 18.06 -9.53
CA SER A 348 15.83 19.37 -9.27
C SER A 348 16.91 20.46 -9.25
N GLY A 349 16.59 21.64 -9.78
CA GLY A 349 17.45 22.81 -9.83
C GLY A 349 17.93 23.18 -11.23
N ARG A 350 18.39 24.43 -11.38
CA ARG A 350 18.98 24.91 -12.65
C ARG A 350 20.41 24.41 -12.78
N MET A 351 20.70 23.81 -13.93
CA MET A 351 22.04 23.42 -14.35
C MET A 351 22.38 24.10 -15.67
N THR A 352 23.67 24.38 -15.90
CA THR A 352 24.11 24.86 -17.21
C THR A 352 24.22 23.69 -18.19
N ASP A 353 24.19 23.97 -19.50
CA ASP A 353 24.37 22.95 -20.54
C ASP A 353 25.67 22.14 -20.33
N SER A 354 26.75 22.79 -19.89
CA SER A 354 28.03 22.13 -19.59
C SER A 354 27.90 21.16 -18.41
N ASP A 355 27.16 21.53 -17.36
CA ASP A 355 26.97 20.68 -16.18
C ASP A 355 26.14 19.44 -16.54
N ILE A 356 25.08 19.62 -17.33
CA ILE A 356 24.20 18.54 -17.81
C ILE A 356 25.01 17.53 -18.63
N LEU A 357 25.79 18.02 -19.60
CA LEU A 357 26.60 17.14 -20.46
C LEU A 357 27.71 16.44 -19.67
N ALA A 358 28.36 17.12 -18.71
CA ALA A 358 29.35 16.50 -17.83
C ALA A 358 28.73 15.42 -16.94
N PHE A 359 27.53 15.66 -16.40
CA PHE A 359 26.78 14.68 -15.62
C PHE A 359 26.40 13.45 -16.47
N GLY A 360 25.88 13.68 -17.68
CA GLY A 360 25.60 12.61 -18.64
C GLY A 360 26.83 11.79 -19.02
N ALA A 361 27.96 12.44 -19.31
CA ALA A 361 29.21 11.77 -19.64
C ALA A 361 29.71 10.86 -18.51
N ARG A 362 29.55 11.29 -17.25
CA ARG A 362 29.86 10.45 -16.07
C ARG A 362 28.96 9.22 -15.99
N ILE A 363 27.66 9.37 -16.25
CA ILE A 363 26.73 8.22 -16.28
C ILE A 363 27.14 7.24 -17.38
N CYS A 364 27.36 7.73 -18.61
CA CYS A 364 27.82 6.89 -19.73
C CYS A 364 29.13 6.16 -19.40
N ALA A 365 30.09 6.85 -18.76
CA ALA A 365 31.36 6.24 -18.36
C ALA A 365 31.17 5.14 -17.29
N ALA A 366 30.30 5.36 -16.30
CA ALA A 366 29.99 4.37 -15.28
C ALA A 366 29.34 3.11 -15.87
N LEU A 367 28.40 3.28 -16.80
CA LEU A 367 27.72 2.17 -17.46
C LEU A 367 28.62 1.42 -18.45
N LYS A 368 29.61 2.10 -19.05
CA LYS A 368 30.59 1.50 -19.97
C LYS A 368 31.60 0.55 -19.31
N ALA A 369 31.75 0.59 -17.97
CA ALA A 369 32.66 -0.33 -17.30
C ALA A 369 32.22 -1.80 -17.51
N PRO A 370 33.15 -2.77 -17.71
CA PRO A 370 32.77 -4.16 -17.92
C PRO A 370 31.92 -4.72 -16.77
N VAL A 371 30.81 -5.37 -17.10
CA VAL A 371 29.95 -6.10 -16.16
C VAL A 371 30.48 -7.53 -16.05
N ARG A 372 30.91 -7.94 -14.85
CA ARG A 372 31.34 -9.31 -14.57
C ARG A 372 30.15 -10.21 -14.32
N ILE A 373 30.02 -11.29 -15.08
CA ILE A 373 28.93 -12.24 -14.92
C ILE A 373 29.47 -13.67 -14.97
N GLY A 374 29.77 -14.22 -13.79
CA GLY A 374 30.54 -15.47 -13.69
C GLY A 374 31.94 -15.28 -14.26
N ASP A 375 32.31 -16.13 -15.22
CA ASP A 375 33.61 -16.06 -15.93
C ASP A 375 33.58 -15.18 -17.19
N ALA A 376 32.41 -14.64 -17.57
CA ALA A 376 32.23 -13.80 -18.75
C ALA A 376 32.23 -12.30 -18.39
N HIS A 377 32.64 -11.48 -19.37
CA HIS A 377 32.60 -10.03 -19.29
C HIS A 377 31.69 -9.48 -20.39
N ALA A 378 30.69 -8.68 -20.02
CA ALA A 378 29.86 -7.94 -20.96
C ALA A 378 30.19 -6.45 -20.87
N THR A 379 30.48 -5.83 -22.00
CA THR A 379 30.67 -4.38 -22.11
C THR A 379 29.50 -3.83 -22.91
N ILE A 380 28.72 -2.96 -22.28
CA ILE A 380 27.61 -2.24 -22.91
C ILE A 380 27.92 -0.75 -22.92
N SER A 381 27.43 -0.02 -23.91
CA SER A 381 27.39 1.45 -23.83
C SER A 381 25.99 1.92 -23.47
N SER A 382 25.83 3.20 -23.18
CA SER A 382 24.52 3.80 -22.95
C SER A 382 24.43 5.15 -23.62
N SER A 383 23.31 5.40 -24.26
CA SER A 383 22.96 6.72 -24.81
C SER A 383 22.00 7.42 -23.84
N ILE A 384 22.12 8.75 -23.71
CA ILE A 384 21.26 9.52 -22.79
C ILE A 384 20.67 10.73 -23.51
N GLY A 385 19.36 10.93 -23.35
CA GLY A 385 18.66 12.13 -23.80
C GLY A 385 18.19 12.96 -22.61
N PHE A 386 18.58 14.24 -22.57
CA PHE A 386 18.17 15.18 -21.53
C PHE A 386 17.17 16.21 -22.04
N ALA A 387 16.26 16.66 -21.19
CA ALA A 387 15.41 17.83 -21.43
C ALA A 387 15.15 18.59 -20.12
N ARG A 388 14.83 19.90 -20.23
CA ARG A 388 14.63 20.78 -19.09
C ARG A 388 13.21 21.31 -18.99
N PHE A 389 12.76 21.49 -17.76
CA PHE A 389 11.58 22.28 -17.44
C PHE A 389 12.02 23.51 -16.64
N PRO A 390 11.45 24.70 -16.90
CA PRO A 390 10.37 24.98 -17.87
C PRO A 390 10.83 25.32 -19.30
N GLU A 391 12.13 25.23 -19.61
CA GLU A 391 12.68 25.72 -20.89
C GLU A 391 12.21 24.92 -22.12
N ASP A 392 12.19 23.58 -22.03
CA ASP A 392 11.95 22.70 -23.17
C ASP A 392 10.54 22.07 -23.16
N ALA A 393 9.84 22.12 -22.03
CA ALA A 393 8.57 21.43 -21.82
C ALA A 393 7.63 22.16 -20.86
N ARG A 394 6.33 21.84 -20.94
CA ARG A 394 5.26 22.43 -20.12
C ARG A 394 4.72 21.53 -19.01
N ASP A 395 4.96 20.23 -19.11
CA ASP A 395 4.46 19.21 -18.19
C ASP A 395 5.39 17.98 -18.21
N ALA A 396 5.23 17.05 -17.27
CA ALA A 396 6.10 15.87 -17.13
C ALA A 396 6.10 14.97 -18.37
N GLN A 397 4.95 14.86 -19.05
CA GLN A 397 4.82 14.03 -20.25
C GLN A 397 5.54 14.66 -21.43
N HIS A 398 5.37 15.97 -21.64
CA HIS A 398 6.07 16.72 -22.68
C HIS A 398 7.58 16.73 -22.43
N LEU A 399 8.01 16.79 -21.17
CA LEU A 399 9.42 16.69 -20.77
C LEU A 399 10.01 15.33 -21.12
N TYR A 400 9.29 14.24 -20.85
CA TYR A 400 9.66 12.89 -21.27
C TYR A 400 9.78 12.78 -22.79
N GLU A 401 8.80 13.30 -23.54
CA GLU A 401 8.84 13.29 -25.01
C GLU A 401 10.05 14.05 -25.56
N ARG A 402 10.47 15.16 -24.92
CA ARG A 402 11.70 15.89 -25.30
C ARG A 402 12.96 15.10 -24.98
N ALA A 403 13.03 14.49 -23.81
CA ALA A 403 14.18 13.67 -23.40
C ALA A 403 14.31 12.42 -24.29
N ASP A 404 13.21 11.75 -24.61
CA ASP A 404 13.16 10.59 -25.50
C ASP A 404 13.59 10.97 -26.93
N PHE A 405 13.14 12.13 -27.39
CA PHE A 405 13.60 12.68 -28.66
C PHE A 405 15.13 12.91 -28.68
N ALA A 406 15.68 13.52 -27.63
CA ALA A 406 17.13 13.71 -27.50
C ALA A 406 17.89 12.38 -27.41
N LEU A 407 17.32 11.38 -26.76
CA LEU A 407 17.87 10.03 -26.67
C LEU A 407 17.92 9.36 -28.04
N TYR A 408 16.83 9.46 -28.80
CA TYR A 408 16.77 8.95 -30.17
C TYR A 408 17.82 9.64 -31.06
N TYR A 409 18.00 10.96 -30.93
CA TYR A 409 19.07 11.69 -31.61
C TYR A 409 20.46 11.17 -31.21
N ALA A 410 20.70 10.92 -29.93
CA ALA A 410 21.94 10.34 -29.43
C ALA A 410 22.19 8.97 -30.07
N LYS A 411 21.22 8.06 -30.05
CA LYS A 411 21.36 6.72 -30.65
C LYS A 411 21.70 6.75 -32.14
N GLN A 412 21.21 7.75 -32.89
CA GLN A 412 21.47 7.86 -34.32
C GLN A 412 22.80 8.55 -34.66
N ASN A 413 23.19 9.59 -33.92
CA ASN A 413 24.27 10.49 -34.33
C ASN A 413 25.47 10.50 -33.37
N ARG A 414 25.26 10.12 -32.10
CA ARG A 414 26.25 10.18 -31.01
C ARG A 414 26.04 9.02 -30.03
N ARG A 415 26.05 7.80 -30.58
CA ARG A 415 25.73 6.60 -29.81
C ARG A 415 26.74 6.40 -28.67
N GLY A 416 26.24 6.14 -27.46
CA GLY A 416 27.07 6.03 -26.27
C GLY A 416 27.38 7.37 -25.59
N GLU A 417 26.76 8.47 -26.03
CA GLU A 417 26.93 9.80 -25.45
C GLU A 417 25.61 10.36 -24.89
N ALA A 418 25.74 11.41 -24.07
CA ALA A 418 24.63 12.21 -23.59
C ALA A 418 24.36 13.40 -24.53
N VAL A 419 23.09 13.63 -24.84
CA VAL A 419 22.63 14.75 -25.67
C VAL A 419 21.54 15.52 -24.95
N LEU A 420 21.65 16.84 -24.96
CA LEU A 420 20.60 17.75 -24.49
C LEU A 420 19.63 18.07 -25.64
N PHE A 421 18.33 18.07 -25.33
CA PHE A 421 17.29 18.48 -26.24
C PHE A 421 17.52 19.91 -26.72
N THR A 422 17.35 20.13 -28.02
CA THR A 422 17.26 21.46 -28.63
C THR A 422 16.17 21.43 -29.70
N ALA A 423 15.51 22.56 -29.94
CA ALA A 423 14.53 22.68 -31.01
C ALA A 423 15.14 22.41 -32.41
N ASP A 424 16.45 22.67 -32.57
CA ASP A 424 17.19 22.37 -33.79
C ASP A 424 17.37 20.86 -33.99
N HIS A 425 17.67 20.10 -32.92
CA HIS A 425 17.66 18.63 -32.98
C HIS A 425 16.27 18.13 -33.43
N GLU A 426 15.20 18.69 -32.86
CA GLU A 426 13.82 18.35 -33.24
C GLU A 426 13.54 18.55 -34.73
N THR A 427 13.86 19.74 -35.22
CA THR A 427 13.65 20.12 -36.61
C THR A 427 14.46 19.24 -37.55
N ASN A 428 15.72 18.95 -37.20
CA ASN A 428 16.61 18.12 -38.01
C ASN A 428 16.14 16.66 -38.12
N MET A 429 15.67 16.01 -37.03
CA MET A 429 15.18 14.64 -37.17
C MET A 429 13.86 14.57 -37.93
N ARG A 430 12.95 15.53 -37.74
CA ARG A 430 11.71 15.60 -38.53
C ARG A 430 12.03 15.77 -40.02
N MET A 431 13.01 16.62 -40.35
CA MET A 431 13.48 16.77 -41.72
C MET A 431 14.11 15.47 -42.25
N ASN A 432 14.98 14.81 -41.48
CA ASN A 432 15.61 13.56 -41.87
C ASN A 432 14.59 12.44 -42.11
N ALA A 433 13.56 12.32 -41.26
CA ALA A 433 12.48 11.36 -41.46
C ALA A 433 11.69 11.64 -42.76
N ARG A 434 11.43 12.92 -43.06
CA ARG A 434 10.77 13.32 -44.30
C ARG A 434 11.64 13.05 -45.54
N ILE A 435 12.95 13.31 -45.44
CA ILE A 435 13.93 12.97 -46.48
C ILE A 435 13.94 11.45 -46.70
N GLU A 436 14.02 10.65 -45.64
CA GLU A 436 14.00 9.18 -45.75
C GLU A 436 12.75 8.68 -46.45
N GLN A 437 11.57 9.15 -46.03
CA GLN A 437 10.30 8.77 -46.65
C GLN A 437 10.25 9.14 -48.14
N CYS A 438 10.77 10.32 -48.50
CA CYS A 438 10.86 10.75 -49.89
C CYS A 438 11.86 9.90 -50.69
N LEU A 439 13.04 9.60 -50.14
CA LEU A 439 14.04 8.74 -50.80
C LEU A 439 13.53 7.31 -51.02
N ARG A 440 12.77 6.73 -50.07
CA ARG A 440 12.25 5.36 -50.19
C ARG A 440 11.29 5.17 -51.37
N ARG A 441 10.57 6.23 -51.74
CA ARG A 441 9.63 6.24 -52.88
C ARG A 441 10.17 6.93 -54.13
N ALA A 442 11.38 7.49 -54.06
CA ALA A 442 11.94 8.29 -55.13
C ALA A 442 12.26 7.43 -56.35
N ASN A 443 11.98 7.98 -57.54
CA ASN A 443 12.56 7.45 -58.75
C ASN A 443 13.96 8.04 -58.92
N LEU A 444 14.96 7.38 -58.34
CA LEU A 444 16.34 7.87 -58.34
C LEU A 444 16.89 8.15 -59.75
N GLU A 445 16.38 7.47 -60.78
CA GLU A 445 16.78 7.69 -62.17
C GLU A 445 16.31 9.02 -62.74
N GLU A 446 15.19 9.55 -62.26
CA GLU A 446 14.66 10.84 -62.71
C GLU A 446 15.07 11.97 -61.76
N GLU A 447 15.07 11.70 -60.46
CA GLU A 447 15.23 12.72 -59.42
C GLU A 447 16.69 13.05 -59.07
N ILE A 448 17.62 12.11 -59.28
CA ILE A 448 19.06 12.36 -59.03
C ILE A 448 19.70 12.92 -60.29
N GLN A 449 20.16 14.16 -60.21
CA GLN A 449 20.93 14.82 -61.27
C GLN A 449 22.40 14.83 -60.88
N LEU A 450 23.29 14.86 -61.87
CA LEU A 450 24.72 14.99 -61.64
C LEU A 450 25.20 16.37 -62.05
N GLU A 451 25.97 16.97 -61.17
CA GLU A 451 26.88 18.06 -61.51
C GLU A 451 28.31 17.52 -61.49
N PHE A 452 29.20 18.12 -62.29
CA PHE A 452 30.57 17.68 -62.47
C PHE A 452 31.50 18.83 -62.13
N GLN A 453 32.38 18.64 -61.15
CA GLN A 453 33.39 19.63 -60.81
C GLN A 453 34.75 19.24 -61.43
N PRO A 454 35.38 20.12 -62.22
CA PRO A 454 36.67 19.80 -62.85
C PRO A 454 37.82 19.82 -61.84
N LEU A 455 38.72 18.85 -61.99
CA LEU A 455 40.03 18.78 -61.35
C LEU A 455 41.09 19.21 -62.36
N PHE A 456 42.04 20.04 -61.92
CA PHE A 456 43.08 20.60 -62.79
C PHE A 456 44.47 20.15 -62.36
N ASP A 457 45.31 19.79 -63.32
CA ASP A 457 46.74 19.61 -63.09
C ASP A 457 47.40 20.96 -62.82
N VAL A 458 48.25 21.01 -61.79
CA VAL A 458 48.90 22.25 -61.35
C VAL A 458 50.03 22.68 -62.29
N ALA A 459 50.69 21.74 -62.95
CA ALA A 459 51.85 22.00 -63.79
C ALA A 459 51.44 22.55 -65.17
N ASP A 460 50.50 21.90 -65.84
CA ASP A 460 50.06 22.27 -67.20
C ASP A 460 48.72 23.03 -67.25
N GLN A 461 48.03 23.15 -66.11
CA GLN A 461 46.75 23.86 -65.96
C GLN A 461 45.64 23.30 -66.85
N SER A 462 45.72 22.01 -67.18
CA SER A 462 44.72 21.28 -67.95
C SER A 462 43.75 20.52 -67.05
N ILE A 463 42.58 20.17 -67.60
CA ILE A 463 41.59 19.34 -66.90
C ILE A 463 42.07 17.89 -66.93
N VAL A 464 42.12 17.23 -65.77
CA VAL A 464 42.50 15.81 -65.65
C VAL A 464 41.29 14.90 -65.46
N SER A 465 40.31 15.33 -64.68
CA SER A 465 39.10 14.55 -64.39
C SER A 465 37.97 15.46 -63.94
N PHE A 466 36.78 14.89 -63.81
CA PHE A 466 35.65 15.53 -63.16
C PHE A 466 35.16 14.70 -61.98
N GLU A 467 34.90 15.33 -60.85
CA GLU A 467 34.19 14.71 -59.74
C GLU A 467 32.67 14.77 -60.01
N ALA A 468 32.01 13.62 -59.94
CA ALA A 468 30.57 13.50 -60.08
C ALA A 468 29.87 13.76 -58.74
N LEU A 469 29.16 14.87 -58.67
CA LEU A 469 28.46 15.34 -57.48
C LEU A 469 26.95 15.16 -57.66
N ALA A 470 26.35 14.29 -56.84
CA ALA A 470 24.91 14.05 -56.87
C ALA A 470 24.13 15.30 -56.42
N ARG A 471 22.99 15.55 -57.04
CA ARG A 471 22.00 16.57 -56.68
C ARG A 471 20.63 15.94 -56.68
N TRP A 472 19.94 15.98 -55.55
CA TRP A 472 18.59 15.44 -55.47
C TRP A 472 17.55 16.54 -55.60
N LYS A 473 16.70 16.42 -56.62
CA LYS A 473 15.53 17.27 -56.81
C LYS A 473 14.28 16.44 -56.55
N SER A 474 13.82 16.49 -55.30
CA SER A 474 12.57 15.85 -54.90
C SER A 474 11.37 16.66 -55.38
N PRO A 475 10.32 16.03 -55.96
CA PRO A 475 9.08 16.71 -56.30
C PRO A 475 8.39 17.36 -55.08
N GLU A 476 8.61 16.83 -53.88
CA GLU A 476 7.94 17.29 -52.66
C GLU A 476 8.81 18.19 -51.77
N LEU A 477 10.13 17.95 -51.74
CA LEU A 477 11.06 18.72 -50.91
C LEU A 477 11.82 19.80 -51.70
N GLY A 478 11.74 19.80 -53.02
CA GLY A 478 12.56 20.65 -53.87
C GLY A 478 14.01 20.17 -53.93
N ALA A 479 14.96 21.09 -54.03
CA ALA A 479 16.38 20.77 -54.04
C ALA A 479 16.88 20.45 -52.62
N VAL A 480 17.37 19.23 -52.42
CA VAL A 480 17.89 18.76 -51.13
C VAL A 480 19.41 18.62 -51.21
N SER A 481 20.12 19.16 -50.21
CA SER A 481 21.59 19.14 -50.20
C SER A 481 22.14 17.72 -50.03
N PRO A 482 23.24 17.34 -50.72
CA PRO A 482 23.95 16.08 -50.47
C PRO A 482 24.32 15.87 -49.02
N THR A 483 24.73 16.93 -48.32
CA THR A 483 25.06 16.89 -46.88
C THR A 483 23.87 16.51 -46.00
N GLN A 484 22.64 16.60 -46.51
CA GLN A 484 21.41 16.20 -45.80
C GLN A 484 20.95 14.80 -46.22
N PHE A 485 20.83 14.53 -47.53
CA PHE A 485 20.21 13.28 -47.99
C PHE A 485 21.17 12.09 -48.04
N VAL A 486 22.48 12.29 -48.23
CA VAL A 486 23.45 11.18 -48.28
C VAL A 486 23.56 10.48 -46.91
N PRO A 487 23.72 11.18 -45.77
CA PRO A 487 23.73 10.52 -44.46
C PRO A 487 22.43 9.77 -44.16
N VAL A 488 21.28 10.30 -44.60
CA VAL A 488 19.99 9.63 -44.46
C VAL A 488 19.93 8.37 -45.34
N ALA A 489 20.40 8.43 -46.58
CA ALA A 489 20.47 7.28 -47.47
C ALA A 489 21.38 6.16 -46.90
N GLU A 490 22.49 6.53 -46.26
CA GLU A 490 23.40 5.58 -45.61
C GLU A 490 22.77 4.86 -44.43
N ARG A 491 22.08 5.60 -43.54
CA ARG A 491 21.40 5.00 -42.37
C ARG A 491 20.19 4.14 -42.74
N SER A 492 19.57 4.41 -43.89
CA SER A 492 18.38 3.70 -44.37
C SER A 492 18.67 2.61 -45.40
N GLU A 493 19.95 2.31 -45.65
CA GLU A 493 20.45 1.37 -46.69
C GLU A 493 20.05 1.72 -48.14
N ILE A 494 19.38 2.85 -48.35
CA ILE A 494 19.03 3.38 -49.68
C ILE A 494 20.29 3.79 -50.46
N ILE A 495 21.39 4.06 -49.75
CA ILE A 495 22.69 4.40 -50.33
C ILE A 495 23.12 3.42 -51.42
N HIS A 496 22.85 2.13 -51.26
CA HIS A 496 23.17 1.13 -52.26
C HIS A 496 22.50 1.40 -53.60
N ALA A 497 21.25 1.85 -53.61
CA ALA A 497 20.53 2.19 -54.83
C ALA A 497 20.96 3.55 -55.39
N LEU A 498 21.26 4.49 -54.51
CA LEU A 498 21.77 5.81 -54.87
C LEU A 498 23.14 5.72 -55.55
N THR A 499 24.11 5.05 -54.94
CA THR A 499 25.47 4.85 -55.47
C THR A 499 25.43 4.20 -56.85
N ARG A 500 24.66 3.12 -57.03
CA ARG A 500 24.50 2.47 -58.35
C ARG A 500 23.91 3.40 -59.41
N THR A 501 23.01 4.30 -59.01
CA THR A 501 22.40 5.27 -59.92
C THR A 501 23.38 6.37 -60.31
N VAL A 502 24.08 6.93 -59.32
CA VAL A 502 25.14 7.93 -59.53
C VAL A 502 26.25 7.36 -60.40
N LEU A 503 26.76 6.16 -60.09
CA LEU A 503 27.83 5.50 -60.84
C LEU A 503 27.44 5.26 -62.31
N ARG A 504 26.26 4.69 -62.58
CA ARG A 504 25.82 4.47 -63.97
C ARG A 504 25.70 5.77 -64.76
N LYS A 505 25.16 6.83 -64.14
CA LYS A 505 25.04 8.15 -64.79
C LYS A 505 26.41 8.79 -65.02
N ALA A 506 27.31 8.72 -64.04
CA ALA A 506 28.65 9.27 -64.11
C ALA A 506 29.47 8.59 -65.21
N LEU A 507 29.46 7.25 -65.24
CA LEU A 507 30.12 6.49 -66.31
C LEU A 507 29.48 6.78 -67.67
N LYS A 508 28.15 6.79 -67.78
CA LYS A 508 27.48 7.16 -69.05
C LYS A 508 27.90 8.55 -69.55
N ALA A 509 28.04 9.54 -68.67
CA ALA A 509 28.51 10.86 -69.02
C ALA A 509 29.99 10.85 -69.45
N ALA A 510 30.85 10.16 -68.70
CA ALA A 510 32.28 10.07 -68.95
C ALA A 510 32.64 9.41 -70.29
N LYS A 511 31.78 8.51 -70.79
CA LYS A 511 31.94 7.88 -72.10
C LYS A 511 31.94 8.90 -73.26
N ALA A 512 31.26 10.03 -73.09
CA ALA A 512 31.20 11.09 -74.09
C ALA A 512 32.39 12.08 -74.04
N TRP A 513 33.25 11.96 -73.04
CA TRP A 513 34.41 12.85 -72.87
C TRP A 513 35.65 12.31 -73.60
N PRO A 514 36.63 13.17 -73.93
CA PRO A 514 37.93 12.73 -74.42
C PRO A 514 38.56 11.64 -73.54
N GLU A 515 39.26 10.68 -74.15
CA GLU A 515 39.87 9.53 -73.44
C GLU A 515 40.87 9.95 -72.35
N SER A 516 41.47 11.14 -72.47
CA SER A 516 42.39 11.68 -71.47
C SER A 516 41.71 12.12 -70.17
N LEU A 517 40.38 12.26 -70.15
CA LEU A 517 39.64 12.78 -69.00
C LEU A 517 39.03 11.63 -68.18
N GLY A 518 39.31 11.64 -66.88
CA GLY A 518 38.72 10.71 -65.91
C GLY A 518 37.41 11.19 -65.30
N VAL A 519 36.77 10.30 -64.55
CA VAL A 519 35.61 10.59 -63.69
C VAL A 519 35.86 10.06 -62.29
N SER A 520 35.65 10.91 -61.29
CA SER A 520 35.69 10.53 -59.88
C SER A 520 34.28 10.35 -59.34
N VAL A 521 34.03 9.28 -58.58
CA VAL A 521 32.73 8.99 -57.98
C VAL A 521 32.91 8.61 -56.51
N ASN A 522 32.20 9.32 -55.64
CA ASN A 522 32.14 9.02 -54.22
C ASN A 522 31.46 7.67 -53.95
N LEU A 523 32.09 6.84 -53.13
CA LEU A 523 31.59 5.53 -52.72
C LEU A 523 31.42 5.48 -51.20
N SER A 524 30.20 5.20 -50.76
CA SER A 524 29.92 5.01 -49.32
C SER A 524 30.62 3.75 -48.79
N VAL A 525 31.09 3.83 -47.56
CA VAL A 525 31.63 2.66 -46.86
C VAL A 525 30.60 1.54 -46.68
N ARG A 526 29.30 1.89 -46.63
CA ARG A 526 28.24 0.88 -46.55
C ARG A 526 28.24 0.00 -47.80
N ASP A 527 28.43 0.60 -48.97
CA ASP A 527 28.59 -0.15 -50.23
C ASP A 527 29.87 -1.00 -50.20
N LEU A 528 30.98 -0.42 -49.75
CA LEU A 528 32.28 -1.07 -49.71
C LEU A 528 32.28 -2.33 -48.81
N LEU A 529 31.62 -2.24 -47.64
CA LEU A 529 31.53 -3.32 -46.66
C LEU A 529 30.43 -4.34 -46.97
N SER A 530 29.58 -4.10 -47.98
CA SER A 530 28.50 -4.99 -48.40
C SER A 530 28.92 -5.82 -49.62
N PRO A 531 29.17 -7.13 -49.47
CA PRO A 531 29.62 -7.98 -50.60
C PRO A 531 28.66 -7.95 -51.79
N ARG A 532 27.35 -7.87 -51.51
CA ARG A 532 26.31 -7.79 -52.54
C ARG A 532 26.38 -6.44 -53.29
N ALA A 533 26.51 -5.32 -52.57
CA ALA A 533 26.58 -4.01 -53.20
C ALA A 533 27.87 -3.86 -54.02
N LEU A 534 29.00 -4.31 -53.47
CA LEU A 534 30.29 -4.31 -54.16
C LEU A 534 30.23 -5.10 -55.47
N THR A 535 29.66 -6.31 -55.46
CA THR A 535 29.50 -7.13 -56.68
C THR A 535 28.68 -6.41 -57.75
N GLN A 536 27.64 -5.66 -57.36
CA GLN A 536 26.83 -4.87 -58.30
C GLN A 536 27.60 -3.66 -58.85
N ILE A 537 28.45 -3.02 -58.04
CA ILE A 537 29.33 -1.94 -58.49
C ILE A 537 30.32 -2.45 -59.53
N VAL A 538 30.96 -3.61 -59.27
CA VAL A 538 31.87 -4.26 -60.23
C VAL A 538 31.15 -4.50 -61.56
N ALA A 539 29.95 -5.08 -61.54
CA ALA A 539 29.17 -5.34 -62.75
C ALA A 539 28.81 -4.06 -63.53
N ILE A 540 28.55 -2.94 -62.83
CA ILE A 540 28.28 -1.64 -63.47
C ILE A 540 29.54 -1.10 -64.17
N ILE A 541 30.70 -1.22 -63.51
CA ILE A 541 31.99 -0.77 -64.06
C ILE A 541 32.33 -1.57 -65.31
N GLU A 542 32.26 -2.90 -65.25
CA GLU A 542 32.56 -3.79 -66.37
C GLU A 542 31.61 -3.55 -67.56
N ALA A 543 30.32 -3.28 -67.30
CA ALA A 543 29.34 -3.00 -68.34
C ALA A 543 29.44 -1.59 -68.95
N SER A 544 30.25 -0.68 -68.38
CA SER A 544 30.30 0.72 -68.83
C SER A 544 31.09 0.95 -70.13
N GLU A 545 31.93 -0.01 -70.53
CA GLU A 545 32.83 0.08 -71.69
C GLU A 545 33.79 1.30 -71.64
N ILE A 546 34.07 1.82 -70.45
CA ILE A 546 35.08 2.85 -70.22
C ILE A 546 36.37 2.17 -69.79
N ASP A 547 37.52 2.68 -70.26
CA ASP A 547 38.81 2.30 -69.70
C ASP A 547 38.81 2.54 -68.18
N THR A 548 38.94 1.47 -67.42
CA THR A 548 38.89 1.48 -65.96
C THR A 548 39.92 2.42 -65.34
N ALA A 549 41.04 2.68 -66.02
CA ALA A 549 42.06 3.64 -65.55
C ALA A 549 41.56 5.11 -65.52
N ARG A 550 40.43 5.39 -66.17
CA ARG A 550 39.72 6.67 -66.16
C ARG A 550 38.74 6.80 -65.00
N ILE A 551 38.44 5.71 -64.31
CA ILE A 551 37.50 5.69 -63.18
C ILE A 551 38.28 5.84 -61.90
N ASP A 552 37.87 6.80 -61.07
CA ASP A 552 38.42 7.06 -59.75
C ASP A 552 37.31 6.91 -58.70
N ILE A 553 37.54 6.07 -57.71
CA ILE A 553 36.58 5.83 -56.64
C ILE A 553 37.08 6.55 -55.39
N GLU A 554 36.27 7.47 -54.89
CA GLU A 554 36.59 8.28 -53.72
C GLU A 554 35.96 7.66 -52.48
N VAL A 555 36.75 7.48 -51.43
CA VAL A 555 36.31 6.93 -50.13
C VAL A 555 36.82 7.80 -49.00
N THR A 556 35.97 8.12 -48.03
CA THR A 556 36.35 9.00 -46.91
C THR A 556 37.23 8.27 -45.90
N GLU A 557 38.24 8.96 -45.36
CA GLU A 557 39.21 8.42 -44.41
C GLU A 557 38.56 7.81 -43.17
N THR A 558 37.67 8.57 -42.50
CA THR A 558 37.03 8.17 -41.25
C THR A 558 36.21 6.90 -41.39
N SER A 559 35.61 6.68 -42.57
CA SER A 559 34.74 5.56 -42.79
C SER A 559 35.50 4.22 -42.86
N LEU A 560 36.71 4.22 -43.44
CA LEU A 560 37.53 3.01 -43.61
C LEU A 560 38.01 2.40 -42.28
N LEU A 561 38.03 3.19 -41.20
CA LEU A 561 38.51 2.74 -39.89
C LEU A 561 37.52 1.85 -39.13
N THR A 562 36.25 1.82 -39.56
CA THR A 562 35.21 1.03 -38.87
C THR A 562 35.46 -0.47 -38.97
N ASP A 563 35.90 -0.95 -40.14
CA ASP A 563 36.25 -2.35 -40.41
C ASP A 563 37.36 -2.41 -41.46
N PHE A 564 38.59 -2.11 -41.02
CA PHE A 564 39.74 -1.86 -41.88
C PHE A 564 40.08 -3.05 -42.77
N GLU A 565 40.06 -4.28 -42.25
CA GLU A 565 40.43 -5.48 -43.01
C GLU A 565 39.45 -5.75 -44.15
N LYS A 566 38.14 -5.57 -43.91
CA LYS A 566 37.14 -5.71 -44.98
C LYS A 566 37.25 -4.59 -46.01
N ALA A 567 37.50 -3.36 -45.56
CA ALA A 567 37.71 -2.23 -46.45
C ALA A 567 38.94 -2.42 -47.35
N GLU A 568 40.08 -2.87 -46.79
CA GLU A 568 41.31 -3.19 -47.52
C GLU A 568 41.07 -4.27 -48.58
N ALA A 569 40.35 -5.34 -48.24
CA ALA A 569 40.00 -6.41 -49.17
C ALA A 569 39.09 -5.91 -50.31
N ALA A 570 38.09 -5.10 -50.00
CA ALA A 570 37.15 -4.55 -50.98
C ALA A 570 37.83 -3.56 -51.94
N LEU A 571 38.67 -2.66 -51.41
CA LEU A 571 39.46 -1.74 -52.25
C LEU A 571 40.45 -2.49 -53.13
N THR A 572 41.09 -3.54 -52.62
CA THR A 572 41.96 -4.41 -53.41
C THR A 572 41.19 -5.08 -54.56
N MET A 573 39.95 -5.50 -54.34
CA MET A 573 39.09 -6.04 -55.40
C MET A 573 38.81 -5.01 -56.49
N LEU A 574 38.45 -3.78 -56.11
CA LEU A 574 38.24 -2.69 -57.07
C LEU A 574 39.53 -2.39 -57.85
N LYS A 575 40.67 -2.29 -57.17
CA LYS A 575 41.98 -2.04 -57.80
C LYS A 575 42.37 -3.09 -58.83
N ARG A 576 41.99 -4.36 -58.64
CA ARG A 576 42.22 -5.43 -59.63
C ARG A 576 41.47 -5.23 -60.94
N LEU A 577 40.40 -4.44 -60.96
CA LEU A 577 39.71 -4.02 -62.19
C LEU A 577 40.48 -2.95 -62.94
N GLY A 578 41.48 -2.31 -62.33
CA GLY A 578 42.25 -1.22 -62.92
C GLY A 578 41.67 0.18 -62.65
N VAL A 579 40.70 0.31 -61.74
CA VAL A 579 40.23 1.63 -61.28
C VAL A 579 41.26 2.30 -60.36
N LYS A 580 41.21 3.62 -60.28
CA LYS A 580 41.95 4.41 -59.29
C LYS A 580 41.13 4.52 -58.00
N ILE A 581 41.81 4.63 -56.88
CA ILE A 581 41.20 4.85 -55.57
C ILE A 581 41.80 6.13 -54.98
N SER A 582 40.93 7.01 -54.52
CA SER A 582 41.29 8.26 -53.85
C SER A 582 40.75 8.27 -52.43
N LEU A 583 41.62 8.64 -51.49
CA LEU A 583 41.23 8.84 -50.09
C LEU A 583 40.76 10.29 -49.90
N ASP A 584 39.50 10.47 -49.53
CA ASP A 584 38.86 11.77 -49.34
C ASP A 584 38.81 12.24 -47.88
N ASP A 585 38.62 13.54 -47.68
CA ASP A 585 38.58 14.23 -46.38
C ASP A 585 39.82 14.02 -45.49
N PHE A 586 41.00 13.81 -46.10
CA PHE A 586 42.21 13.46 -45.34
C PHE A 586 42.64 14.57 -44.38
N GLY A 587 42.85 14.20 -43.11
CA GLY A 587 43.32 15.11 -42.06
C GLY A 587 42.23 15.62 -41.12
N THR A 588 40.95 15.41 -41.43
CA THR A 588 39.82 15.90 -40.61
C THR A 588 39.48 14.98 -39.43
N GLY A 589 40.04 13.76 -39.39
CA GLY A 589 39.83 12.76 -38.34
C GLY A 589 41.08 12.47 -37.49
N TYR A 590 41.04 11.36 -36.73
CA TYR A 590 42.23 10.81 -36.06
C TYR A 590 43.14 10.16 -37.11
N SER A 591 43.87 10.98 -37.88
CA SER A 591 44.76 10.50 -38.94
C SER A 591 45.86 9.61 -38.37
N SER A 592 45.67 8.30 -38.45
CA SER A 592 46.73 7.33 -38.14
C SER A 592 47.42 6.96 -39.45
N LEU A 593 48.44 7.74 -39.80
CA LEU A 593 49.35 7.47 -40.91
C LEU A 593 49.84 6.00 -41.02
N SER A 594 49.77 5.27 -39.92
CA SER A 594 50.03 3.84 -39.84
C SER A 594 49.17 2.97 -40.78
N TYR A 595 48.01 3.40 -41.28
CA TYR A 595 47.20 2.55 -42.18
C TYR A 595 47.25 2.95 -43.65
N VAL A 596 47.57 4.21 -43.96
CA VAL A 596 47.55 4.72 -45.35
C VAL A 596 48.48 3.91 -46.25
N HIS A 597 49.65 3.51 -45.74
CA HIS A 597 50.61 2.71 -46.49
C HIS A 597 50.15 1.28 -46.82
N ARG A 598 49.10 0.77 -46.17
CA ARG A 598 48.51 -0.56 -46.43
C ARG A 598 47.38 -0.50 -47.45
N LEU A 599 46.68 0.62 -47.52
CA LEU A 599 45.55 0.77 -48.43
C LEU A 599 46.05 0.91 -49.87
N PRO A 600 45.40 0.25 -50.86
CA PRO A 600 45.83 0.32 -52.24
C PRO A 600 45.28 1.60 -52.91
N VAL A 601 45.65 2.77 -52.37
CA VAL A 601 45.24 4.09 -52.84
C VAL A 601 46.23 4.65 -53.86
N ASP A 602 45.75 5.51 -54.77
CA ASP A 602 46.56 6.22 -55.76
C ASP A 602 46.66 7.71 -55.45
N LYS A 603 45.63 8.26 -54.80
CA LYS A 603 45.55 9.69 -54.48
C LYS A 603 45.06 9.93 -53.07
N ILE A 604 45.43 11.08 -52.54
CA ILE A 604 44.93 11.61 -51.29
C ILE A 604 44.40 13.02 -51.55
N LYS A 605 43.15 13.27 -51.16
CA LYS A 605 42.47 14.56 -51.25
C LYS A 605 42.57 15.26 -49.90
N ILE A 606 43.24 16.42 -49.88
CA ILE A 606 43.34 17.29 -48.71
C ILE A 606 42.06 18.12 -48.64
N ASP A 607 41.35 18.00 -47.51
CA ASP A 607 40.08 18.71 -47.29
C ASP A 607 40.25 20.23 -47.36
N ARG A 608 39.19 20.89 -47.84
CA ARG A 608 39.11 22.34 -47.98
C ARG A 608 39.39 23.11 -46.68
N SER A 609 39.12 22.54 -45.51
CA SER A 609 39.33 23.22 -44.22
C SER A 609 40.79 23.64 -44.02
N PHE A 610 41.74 22.86 -44.54
CA PHE A 610 43.16 23.18 -44.46
C PHE A 610 43.58 24.27 -45.44
N ILE A 611 42.86 24.39 -46.57
CA ILE A 611 43.18 25.34 -47.65
C ILE A 611 42.62 26.73 -47.32
N GLN A 612 41.47 26.82 -46.66
CA GLN A 612 40.82 28.09 -46.32
C GLN A 612 41.72 29.01 -45.47
N GLU A 613 42.53 28.46 -44.56
CA GLU A 613 43.37 29.25 -43.63
C GLU A 613 44.83 29.44 -44.08
N ILE A 614 45.23 28.87 -45.23
CA ILE A 614 46.64 28.76 -45.67
C ILE A 614 47.36 30.12 -45.84
N HIS A 615 46.59 31.18 -46.08
CA HIS A 615 47.12 32.54 -46.24
C HIS A 615 47.33 33.25 -44.89
N GLY A 616 46.41 33.06 -43.93
CA GLY A 616 46.36 33.80 -42.66
C GLY A 616 47.17 33.20 -41.52
N SER A 617 47.49 31.91 -41.58
CA SER A 617 48.19 31.18 -40.52
C SER A 617 49.46 30.52 -41.04
N GLY A 618 50.61 30.91 -40.48
CA GLY A 618 51.89 30.24 -40.77
C GLY A 618 51.85 28.75 -40.41
N VAL A 619 51.13 28.40 -39.33
CA VAL A 619 50.94 27.01 -38.90
C VAL A 619 50.13 26.22 -39.93
N ALA A 620 48.99 26.76 -40.40
CA ALA A 620 48.18 26.09 -41.42
C ALA A 620 48.99 25.85 -42.71
N ARG A 621 49.80 26.84 -43.11
CA ARG A 621 50.69 26.73 -44.26
C ARG A 621 51.73 25.62 -44.10
N ASP A 622 52.39 25.53 -42.94
CA ASP A 622 53.40 24.51 -42.67
C ASP A 622 52.78 23.11 -42.58
N ILE A 623 51.55 22.99 -42.05
CA ILE A 623 50.78 21.74 -42.05
C ILE A 623 50.50 21.28 -43.48
N VAL A 624 49.92 22.14 -44.33
CA VAL A 624 49.61 21.79 -45.73
C VAL A 624 50.88 21.40 -46.49
N LYS A 625 51.97 22.17 -46.34
CA LYS A 625 53.26 21.85 -46.96
C LYS A 625 53.78 20.47 -46.52
N SER A 626 53.66 20.16 -45.22
CA SER A 626 54.09 18.87 -44.66
C SER A 626 53.23 17.72 -45.16
N MET A 627 51.91 17.91 -45.26
CA MET A 627 50.99 16.92 -45.83
C MET A 627 51.32 16.62 -47.29
N ILE A 628 51.49 17.64 -48.12
CA ILE A 628 51.87 17.47 -49.54
C ILE A 628 53.19 16.69 -49.66
N GLY A 629 54.20 17.07 -48.86
CA GLY A 629 55.49 16.37 -48.85
C GLY A 629 55.38 14.90 -48.41
N LEU A 630 54.53 14.60 -47.43
CA LEU A 630 54.28 13.25 -46.94
C LEU A 630 53.58 12.39 -47.98
N ILE A 631 52.54 12.91 -48.63
CA ILE A 631 51.81 12.23 -49.72
C ILE A 631 52.79 11.91 -50.86
N GLY A 632 53.66 12.87 -51.22
CA GLY A 632 54.70 12.66 -52.22
C GLY A 632 55.71 11.57 -51.83
N ASN A 633 56.14 11.51 -50.57
CA ASN A 633 57.04 10.46 -50.08
C ASN A 633 56.43 9.05 -50.11
N LEU A 634 55.09 8.95 -50.10
CA LEU A 634 54.36 7.70 -50.27
C LEU A 634 54.16 7.31 -51.73
N ASN A 635 54.68 8.10 -52.69
CA ASN A 635 54.43 7.97 -54.13
C ASN A 635 52.94 8.04 -54.50
N LEU A 636 52.17 8.86 -53.78
CA LEU A 636 50.75 9.09 -54.02
C LEU A 636 50.55 10.47 -54.67
N HIS A 637 49.49 10.63 -55.45
CA HIS A 637 49.11 11.93 -56.00
C HIS A 637 48.35 12.76 -54.95
N CYS A 638 48.80 14.00 -54.75
CA CYS A 638 48.10 14.95 -53.91
C CYS A 638 47.04 15.71 -54.72
N VAL A 639 45.81 15.67 -54.24
CA VAL A 639 44.70 16.51 -54.69
C VAL A 639 44.37 17.49 -53.56
N THR A 640 44.22 18.77 -53.84
CA THR A 640 43.79 19.75 -52.82
C THR A 640 42.47 20.38 -53.20
N GLU A 641 41.52 20.35 -52.28
CA GLU A 641 40.16 20.82 -52.49
C GLU A 641 39.93 22.24 -51.98
N GLY A 642 38.88 22.90 -52.48
CA GLY A 642 38.47 24.21 -52.00
C GLY A 642 39.44 25.34 -52.33
N VAL A 643 40.16 25.26 -53.45
CA VAL A 643 40.99 26.37 -53.95
C VAL A 643 40.08 27.48 -54.51
N GLU A 644 40.06 28.63 -53.85
CA GLU A 644 39.17 29.76 -54.15
C GLU A 644 39.93 30.99 -54.67
N THR A 645 41.21 31.15 -54.33
CA THR A 645 42.02 32.32 -54.74
C THR A 645 43.31 31.97 -55.46
N SER A 646 43.79 32.88 -56.30
CA SER A 646 45.06 32.71 -57.04
C SER A 646 46.26 32.58 -56.11
N GLU A 647 46.24 33.23 -54.95
CA GLU A 647 47.30 33.15 -53.94
C GLU A 647 47.38 31.75 -53.31
N GLN A 648 46.23 31.11 -53.05
CA GLN A 648 46.18 29.73 -52.59
C GLN A 648 46.77 28.80 -53.66
N PHE A 649 46.40 28.98 -54.93
CA PHE A 649 46.95 28.21 -56.05
C PHE A 649 48.47 28.36 -56.16
N ASP A 650 49.00 29.58 -56.10
CA ASP A 650 50.43 29.85 -56.18
C ASP A 650 51.22 29.21 -55.03
N LEU A 651 50.64 29.16 -53.82
CA LEU A 651 51.24 28.46 -52.68
C LEU A 651 51.28 26.94 -52.92
N LEU A 652 50.15 26.36 -53.33
CA LEU A 652 50.03 24.92 -53.59
C LEU A 652 50.97 24.47 -54.72
N ARG A 653 51.14 25.31 -55.74
CA ARG A 653 52.13 25.11 -56.80
C ARG A 653 53.56 25.10 -56.27
N LYS A 654 53.92 26.03 -55.37
CA LYS A 654 55.25 26.07 -54.73
C LYS A 654 55.49 24.86 -53.82
N PHE A 655 54.45 24.29 -53.23
CA PHE A 655 54.55 23.10 -52.39
C PHE A 655 54.61 21.80 -53.18
N GLY A 656 54.42 21.86 -54.51
CA GLY A 656 54.47 20.67 -55.38
C GLY A 656 53.17 19.87 -55.38
N CYS A 657 52.02 20.50 -55.12
CA CYS A 657 50.72 19.85 -55.29
C CYS A 657 50.53 19.39 -56.75
N ASN A 658 49.95 18.22 -56.97
CA ASN A 658 49.76 17.66 -58.31
C ASN A 658 48.47 18.17 -58.95
N VAL A 659 47.36 18.09 -58.22
CA VAL A 659 46.02 18.35 -58.73
C VAL A 659 45.27 19.27 -57.77
N VAL A 660 44.50 20.22 -58.33
CA VAL A 660 43.70 21.18 -57.57
C VAL A 660 42.24 21.15 -58.00
N GLN A 661 41.35 21.39 -57.04
CA GLN A 661 39.92 21.53 -57.25
C GLN A 661 39.39 22.71 -56.42
N GLY A 662 38.50 23.51 -57.01
CA GLY A 662 37.86 24.59 -56.28
C GLY A 662 37.23 25.67 -57.16
N PHE A 663 36.58 26.63 -56.50
CA PHE A 663 35.79 27.67 -57.18
C PHE A 663 36.63 28.69 -57.93
N LEU A 664 37.94 28.75 -57.70
CA LEU A 664 38.85 29.54 -58.54
C LEU A 664 38.75 29.13 -60.02
N PHE A 665 38.60 27.82 -60.27
CA PHE A 665 38.58 27.29 -61.63
C PHE A 665 37.16 27.14 -62.16
N SER A 666 36.30 26.47 -61.40
CA SER A 666 34.89 26.31 -61.73
C SER A 666 34.08 25.85 -60.53
N ARG A 667 32.82 26.30 -60.49
CA ARG A 667 31.78 25.66 -59.68
C ARG A 667 31.38 24.32 -60.33
N PRO A 668 30.73 23.40 -59.59
CA PRO A 668 30.11 22.22 -60.17
C PRO A 668 29.22 22.58 -61.37
N ILE A 669 29.37 21.83 -62.45
CA ILE A 669 28.76 22.13 -63.76
C ILE A 669 27.66 21.10 -64.02
N PRO A 670 26.42 21.51 -64.38
CA PRO A 670 25.40 20.56 -64.79
C PRO A 670 25.87 19.68 -65.95
N GLN A 671 25.47 18.40 -65.95
CA GLN A 671 25.88 17.42 -66.98
C GLN A 671 25.81 17.95 -68.42
N ASP A 672 24.72 18.65 -68.76
CA ASP A 672 24.48 19.15 -70.12
C ASP A 672 25.47 20.24 -70.58
N ASP A 673 26.11 20.92 -69.62
CA ASP A 673 27.06 22.00 -69.89
C ASP A 673 28.53 21.53 -69.94
N VAL A 674 28.81 20.29 -69.53
CA VAL A 674 30.19 19.75 -69.43
C VAL A 674 30.89 19.72 -70.78
N ALA A 675 30.20 19.28 -71.84
CA ALA A 675 30.80 19.21 -73.18
C ALA A 675 31.22 20.59 -73.70
N ARG A 676 30.39 21.62 -73.45
CA ARG A 676 30.71 23.02 -73.78
C ARG A 676 31.92 23.49 -72.97
N PHE A 677 31.97 23.18 -71.67
CA PHE A 677 33.08 23.55 -70.81
C PHE A 677 34.42 22.95 -71.28
N ILE A 678 34.43 21.66 -71.64
CA ILE A 678 35.63 21.00 -72.19
C ILE A 678 36.11 21.67 -73.48
N ALA A 679 35.19 22.05 -74.37
CA ALA A 679 35.54 22.72 -75.62
C ALA A 679 36.12 24.13 -75.40
N GLU A 680 35.57 24.89 -74.46
CA GLU A 680 36.08 26.22 -74.07
C GLU A 680 37.46 26.14 -73.40
N ALA A 681 37.67 25.14 -72.54
CA ALA A 681 38.95 24.94 -71.85
C ALA A 681 40.10 24.63 -72.83
N LYS A 682 39.83 23.90 -73.91
CA LYS A 682 40.82 23.63 -74.97
C LYS A 682 41.24 24.87 -75.77
N THR A 683 40.36 25.88 -75.86
CA THR A 683 40.58 27.06 -76.71
C THR A 683 41.14 28.27 -75.95
N LYS A 684 41.04 28.30 -74.63
CA LYS A 684 41.60 29.34 -73.77
C LYS A 684 42.15 28.73 -72.47
N PRO A 685 43.48 28.66 -72.25
CA PRO A 685 44.01 28.36 -70.93
C PRO A 685 43.58 29.48 -69.98
N ARG A 686 42.65 29.17 -69.07
CA ARG A 686 41.77 30.15 -68.42
C ARG A 686 42.38 30.90 -67.23
N LEU A 687 43.64 30.70 -66.89
CA LEU A 687 44.19 31.26 -65.64
C LEU A 687 44.52 32.75 -65.64
N LEU A 688 44.20 33.54 -66.68
CA LEU A 688 44.48 35.00 -66.67
C LEU A 688 43.46 35.91 -67.38
N SER A 689 42.20 35.52 -67.63
CA SER A 689 41.28 36.40 -68.40
C SER A 689 39.99 36.87 -67.70
N ARG A 690 39.77 36.62 -66.41
CA ARG A 690 38.65 37.22 -65.67
C ARG A 690 39.00 37.53 -64.21
N ALA A 691 39.90 38.50 -64.02
CA ALA A 691 39.80 39.41 -62.89
C ALA A 691 39.01 40.62 -63.41
N GLY A 692 37.71 40.65 -63.12
CA GLY A 692 36.76 41.67 -63.55
C GLY A 692 35.45 41.49 -62.82
#